data_AF-A0A4Q0XCV9-F1
#
_entry.id   AF-A0A4Q0XCV9-F1
#
_cell.length_a   1.000
_cell.length_b   1.000
_cell.length_c   1.000
_cell.angle_alpha   90.00
_cell.angle_beta   90.00
_cell.angle_gamma   90.00
#
_symmetry.space_group_name_H-M   'P 1'
#
loop_
_entity.id
_entity.type
_entity.pdbx_description
1 polymer ?
#
loop_
_entity_poly.entity_id
_entity_poly.type
_entity_poly.pdbx_seq_one_letter_code
_entity_poly.pdbx_strand_id
1 'polypeptide(L)'
;MKKLLLFALFVNLTLVGFSQTTYTVNTTDDLPDANIDDSDCADANGNCTLRAAIENANKTSTKDIIAFNISGTAPFTIVITGSELPAITYPIIIDGRTQTGYAIKHMPLIEIDGSTLPIDNSGLRLFGLSNNSEIYGLSIGGFQRSAVAPYYTGGYGIDVRTQNTIVQSNYLGLKPDGTTLNRNEWGVFFLDSGNNKVGGTGAFEGNVVSGNYVGGVTFQGIGCSNNVVQGNLLGTDATGLLARGNNFNLQFIDAPNNIVGGNSPGARNVISAGVNSRFGVVEGASEDGTGMSISGVNSKNISIIGNYIGTDITGTKALPNTRGGILLLFGANNITIGGEGAGERNVISGNGFYSSGASFFGGIYFQGNVVSNTIKGNYIGVDATGNVALPNSTGIYIQIESNNNIIGGTTPSSRNIISGNKDDGISIRSSENNQIIGNYIGLNASGTGSIPNADGVRLYSTSTKNIIGGANPLERNIISGNSSAGIIALGGESHVIRNNYIGLNPSGNSVISNGLYGLGLGGDLTGTRVFENVISGNGTVSNSFASNVFIGAGRGVSFYSNKLGTLPDGNTSVSNMSHGLFLNNSRNNIIGGETALEGNIIGGHLKDGVLMLFESSNNIFSHNKIGVGADGSTSLGNAGVGINISGAILGGTITNNIIANNRRGVMIDPTIGIATQIAISENSIFNNSVIGIDLVGTTANDVGDADTGVNNLQNSPEVSSIKYLGSDKIEIKYEVTSAVTNSAYPLVIEFFGAVNGQGKFFISSDSYTAPGVKTVSIDLPSGYDPDDYNNIVATATDANGNTSEFGVNVSYTLSVSQFENQIVKLYPNPVSNRLYLQFPDSENYNLKLVNALGQVVLMKKNAASSLELDVSALTNGMYFLNVSSESRTSETLKFIKN
;
A
#
# COMPACT_ATOMS: atom_id res chain seq x y z
N MET A 1 -79.58 -4.65 54.94
CA MET A 1 -78.68 -5.40 54.03
C MET A 1 -77.25 -5.15 54.52
N LYS A 2 -76.77 -5.98 55.44
CA LYS A 2 -75.94 -7.18 55.22
C LYS A 2 -74.48 -6.86 54.85
N LYS A 3 -73.66 -7.01 55.91
CA LYS A 3 -72.24 -7.38 55.93
C LYS A 3 -71.86 -8.31 54.78
N LEU A 4 -70.66 -8.15 54.23
CA LEU A 4 -69.86 -9.27 53.73
C LEU A 4 -68.41 -9.08 54.18
N LEU A 5 -67.93 -10.07 54.94
CA LEU A 5 -66.55 -10.26 55.37
C LEU A 5 -65.63 -10.45 54.15
N LEU A 6 -64.40 -9.93 54.23
CA LEU A 6 -63.26 -10.59 53.58
C LEU A 6 -62.13 -10.73 54.61
N PHE A 7 -61.71 -11.98 54.78
CA PHE A 7 -60.68 -12.46 55.70
C PHE A 7 -59.35 -11.71 55.53
N ALA A 8 -58.82 -11.14 56.62
CA ALA A 8 -57.41 -10.78 56.71
C ALA A 8 -56.62 -12.03 57.08
N LEU A 9 -56.02 -12.68 56.10
CA LEU A 9 -54.99 -13.69 56.34
C LEU A 9 -53.66 -12.92 56.52
N PHE A 10 -53.28 -12.65 57.77
CA PHE A 10 -51.91 -12.22 58.10
C PHE A 10 -50.98 -13.41 57.84
N VAL A 11 -50.50 -13.54 56.61
CA VAL A 11 -49.23 -14.23 56.37
C VAL A 11 -48.17 -13.24 56.84
N ASN A 12 -47.57 -13.51 58.00
CA ASN A 12 -46.28 -12.94 58.37
C ASN A 12 -45.28 -13.42 57.32
N LEU A 13 -45.19 -12.69 56.20
CA LEU A 13 -44.04 -12.79 55.33
C LEU A 13 -42.92 -12.11 56.10
N THR A 14 -42.22 -12.89 56.92
CA THR A 14 -40.88 -12.52 57.35
C THR A 14 -40.06 -12.39 56.08
N LEU A 15 -39.99 -11.17 55.53
CA LEU A 15 -38.87 -10.76 54.70
C LEU A 15 -37.64 -10.88 55.60
N VAL A 16 -37.05 -12.07 55.63
CA VAL A 16 -35.65 -12.20 55.99
C VAL A 16 -34.92 -11.55 54.83
N GLY A 17 -34.68 -10.24 54.95
CA GLY A 17 -33.70 -9.58 54.11
C GLY A 17 -32.38 -10.23 54.43
N PHE A 18 -31.93 -11.17 53.60
CA PHE A 18 -30.59 -11.69 53.71
C PHE A 18 -29.65 -10.51 53.49
N SER A 19 -28.93 -10.15 54.55
CA SER A 19 -27.86 -9.17 54.49
C SER A 19 -26.64 -9.85 53.89
N GLN A 20 -25.87 -9.12 53.07
CA GLN A 20 -24.60 -9.58 52.54
C GLN A 20 -23.69 -10.02 53.71
N THR A 21 -23.29 -11.28 53.74
CA THR A 21 -22.44 -11.84 54.80
C THR A 21 -20.97 -11.80 54.37
N THR A 22 -20.07 -11.58 55.33
CA THR A 22 -18.62 -11.65 55.11
C THR A 22 -18.04 -12.84 55.86
N TYR A 23 -17.52 -13.83 55.14
CA TYR A 23 -16.77 -14.96 55.69
C TYR A 23 -15.27 -14.63 55.63
N THR A 24 -14.59 -14.61 56.77
CA THR A 24 -13.17 -14.23 56.85
C THR A 24 -12.29 -15.46 56.97
N VAL A 25 -11.61 -15.83 55.89
CA VAL A 25 -10.64 -16.91 55.87
C VAL A 25 -9.45 -16.56 56.76
N ASN A 26 -9.17 -17.40 57.74
CA ASN A 26 -8.17 -17.13 58.79
C ASN A 26 -7.05 -18.19 58.89
N THR A 27 -7.12 -19.26 58.09
CA THR A 27 -6.12 -20.33 58.02
C THR A 27 -5.75 -20.65 56.57
N THR A 28 -4.62 -21.32 56.37
CA THR A 28 -4.19 -21.90 55.09
C THR A 28 -4.70 -23.33 54.86
N ASP A 29 -5.41 -23.90 55.83
CA ASP A 29 -5.96 -25.26 55.73
C ASP A 29 -7.09 -25.35 54.68
N ASP A 30 -7.32 -26.55 54.15
CA ASP A 30 -8.34 -26.87 53.14
C ASP A 30 -9.33 -27.93 53.67
N LEU A 31 -9.89 -27.69 54.86
CA LEU A 31 -10.92 -28.55 55.44
C LEU A 31 -12.33 -28.04 55.12
N PRO A 32 -13.32 -28.93 54.92
CA PRO A 32 -14.71 -28.53 54.74
C PRO A 32 -15.27 -27.95 56.04
N ASP A 33 -16.40 -27.27 55.92
CA ASP A 33 -17.18 -26.82 57.07
C ASP A 33 -17.60 -28.04 57.92
N ALA A 34 -17.45 -27.94 59.24
CA ALA A 34 -17.77 -29.02 60.18
C ALA A 34 -19.28 -29.29 60.25
N ASN A 35 -20.11 -28.29 59.98
CA ASN A 35 -21.56 -28.36 60.02
C ASN A 35 -22.19 -27.38 59.01
N ILE A 36 -22.25 -27.82 57.76
CA ILE A 36 -22.75 -27.00 56.65
C ILE A 36 -24.16 -26.40 56.85
N ASP A 37 -24.97 -26.98 57.73
CA ASP A 37 -26.36 -26.54 57.98
C ASP A 37 -26.48 -25.37 58.96
N ASP A 38 -25.40 -24.94 59.63
CA ASP A 38 -25.44 -23.75 60.49
C ASP A 38 -25.11 -22.45 59.73
N SER A 39 -24.79 -21.36 60.42
CA SER A 39 -24.45 -20.07 59.81
C SER A 39 -23.02 -19.64 60.12
N ASP A 40 -22.23 -20.51 60.72
CA ASP A 40 -20.84 -20.26 61.09
C ASP A 40 -19.92 -20.79 59.99
N CYS A 41 -18.82 -20.08 59.73
CA CYS A 41 -17.78 -20.61 58.85
C CYS A 41 -16.70 -21.23 59.72
N ALA A 42 -16.81 -22.54 59.97
CA ALA A 42 -15.91 -23.22 60.88
C ALA A 42 -15.65 -24.66 60.44
N ASP A 43 -14.38 -24.98 60.18
CA ASP A 43 -13.91 -26.33 60.01
C ASP A 43 -13.88 -27.10 61.35
N ALA A 44 -13.44 -28.36 61.30
CA ALA A 44 -13.33 -29.21 62.49
C ALA A 44 -12.38 -28.66 63.57
N ASN A 45 -11.54 -27.68 63.25
CA ASN A 45 -10.61 -27.00 64.15
C ASN A 45 -11.11 -25.61 64.60
N GLY A 46 -12.30 -25.19 64.16
CA GLY A 46 -12.87 -23.87 64.46
C GLY A 46 -12.31 -22.74 63.59
N ASN A 47 -11.65 -23.04 62.48
CA ASN A 47 -11.12 -22.05 61.55
C ASN A 47 -12.04 -21.91 60.33
N CYS A 48 -12.15 -20.70 59.78
CA CYS A 48 -12.81 -20.49 58.51
C CYS A 48 -11.77 -20.72 57.39
N THR A 49 -11.86 -21.87 56.71
CA THR A 49 -11.04 -22.19 55.53
C THR A 49 -11.66 -21.57 54.27
N LEU A 50 -10.91 -21.49 53.17
CA LEU A 50 -11.48 -21.06 51.89
C LEU A 50 -12.61 -21.99 51.43
N ARG A 51 -12.45 -23.31 51.64
CA ARG A 51 -13.46 -24.30 51.30
C ARG A 51 -14.75 -24.10 52.09
N ALA A 52 -14.64 -24.00 53.42
CA ALA A 52 -15.79 -23.74 54.30
C ALA A 52 -16.46 -22.41 53.96
N ALA A 53 -15.69 -21.36 53.63
CA ALA A 53 -16.25 -20.07 53.22
C ALA A 53 -17.05 -20.15 51.91
N ILE A 54 -16.57 -20.90 50.90
CA ILE A 54 -17.31 -21.12 49.65
C ILE A 54 -18.57 -21.95 49.91
N GLU A 55 -18.45 -23.03 50.69
CA GLU A 55 -19.58 -23.86 51.10
C GLU A 55 -20.68 -23.03 51.76
N ASN A 56 -20.30 -22.12 52.66
CA ASN A 56 -21.22 -21.23 53.34
C ASN A 56 -21.86 -20.19 52.42
N ALA A 57 -21.07 -19.54 51.55
CA ALA A 57 -21.56 -18.55 50.59
C ALA A 57 -22.54 -19.16 49.56
N ASN A 58 -22.38 -20.44 49.23
CA ASN A 58 -23.29 -21.15 48.33
C ASN A 58 -24.68 -21.44 48.92
N LYS A 59 -24.94 -21.10 50.20
CA LYS A 59 -26.26 -21.28 50.83
C LYS A 59 -27.20 -20.11 50.56
N THR A 60 -26.68 -18.96 50.17
CA THR A 60 -27.43 -17.72 50.02
C THR A 60 -27.38 -17.25 48.58
N SER A 61 -28.43 -16.55 48.13
CA SER A 61 -28.40 -15.83 46.85
C SER A 61 -27.88 -14.39 47.00
N THR A 62 -27.52 -13.99 48.21
CA THR A 62 -26.84 -12.71 48.46
C THR A 62 -25.42 -12.79 47.92
N LYS A 63 -24.94 -11.67 47.39
CA LYS A 63 -23.57 -11.57 46.88
C LYS A 63 -22.57 -11.51 48.03
N ASP A 64 -22.40 -12.60 48.75
CA ASP A 64 -21.58 -12.67 49.96
C ASP A 64 -20.08 -12.44 49.66
N ILE A 65 -19.32 -12.05 50.68
CA ILE A 65 -17.91 -11.69 50.58
C ILE A 65 -17.06 -12.75 51.28
N ILE A 66 -16.06 -13.27 50.59
CA ILE A 66 -14.94 -14.01 51.16
C ILE A 66 -13.77 -13.03 51.31
N ALA A 67 -13.46 -12.69 52.55
CA ALA A 67 -12.31 -11.88 52.94
C ALA A 67 -11.20 -12.77 53.52
N PHE A 68 -9.99 -12.23 53.64
CA PHE A 68 -8.81 -12.94 54.15
C PHE A 68 -8.16 -12.14 55.29
N ASN A 69 -7.87 -12.83 56.39
CA ASN A 69 -7.08 -12.30 57.49
C ASN A 69 -6.26 -13.44 58.14
N ILE A 70 -5.42 -14.08 57.32
CA ILE A 70 -4.56 -15.18 57.75
C ILE A 70 -3.38 -14.61 58.54
N SER A 71 -3.12 -15.20 59.71
CA SER A 71 -1.99 -14.82 60.57
C SER A 71 -0.68 -15.40 60.07
N GLY A 72 0.44 -14.69 60.29
CA GLY A 72 1.78 -15.14 59.91
C GLY A 72 2.43 -14.27 58.84
N THR A 73 3.34 -14.85 58.05
CA THR A 73 4.13 -14.14 57.05
C THR A 73 3.76 -14.57 55.64
N ALA A 74 3.45 -13.61 54.77
CA ALA A 74 3.18 -13.86 53.36
C ALA A 74 4.40 -14.47 52.63
N PRO A 75 4.20 -15.27 51.56
CA PRO A 75 2.91 -15.64 50.97
C PRO A 75 2.11 -16.64 51.81
N PHE A 76 0.78 -16.51 51.80
CA PHE A 76 -0.14 -17.42 52.46
C PHE A 76 -0.66 -18.44 51.43
N THR A 77 -0.05 -19.62 51.40
CA THR A 77 -0.37 -20.66 50.42
C THR A 77 -1.41 -21.63 50.97
N ILE A 78 -2.60 -21.61 50.38
CA ILE A 78 -3.69 -22.56 50.59
C ILE A 78 -3.49 -23.70 49.60
N VAL A 79 -2.99 -24.84 50.09
CA VAL A 79 -2.77 -26.03 49.28
C VAL A 79 -4.07 -26.83 49.22
N ILE A 80 -4.62 -27.03 48.01
CA ILE A 80 -5.88 -27.74 47.83
C ILE A 80 -5.64 -29.26 47.87
N THR A 81 -6.33 -29.95 48.76
CA THR A 81 -6.10 -31.37 49.05
C THR A 81 -7.37 -32.21 48.91
N GLY A 82 -7.20 -33.48 48.53
CA GLY A 82 -8.28 -34.47 48.43
C GLY A 82 -9.22 -34.30 47.23
N SER A 83 -9.90 -33.16 47.11
CA SER A 83 -10.87 -32.86 46.06
C SER A 83 -10.85 -31.38 45.67
N GLU A 84 -11.37 -31.05 44.48
CA GLU A 84 -11.57 -29.66 44.06
C GLU A 84 -12.32 -28.84 45.10
N LEU A 85 -12.09 -27.52 45.09
CA LEU A 85 -12.97 -26.60 45.80
C LEU A 85 -14.43 -26.78 45.33
N PRO A 86 -15.42 -26.59 46.23
CA PRO A 86 -16.82 -26.61 45.85
C PRO A 86 -17.07 -25.61 44.72
N ALA A 87 -17.90 -25.98 43.76
CA ALA A 87 -18.30 -25.05 42.70
C ALA A 87 -19.08 -23.88 43.34
N ILE A 88 -18.77 -22.66 42.91
CA ILE A 88 -19.49 -21.44 43.28
C ILE A 88 -20.80 -21.44 42.51
N THR A 89 -21.92 -21.52 43.21
CA THR A 89 -23.27 -21.66 42.61
C THR A 89 -24.14 -20.42 42.73
N TYR A 90 -23.74 -19.46 43.58
CA TYR A 90 -24.40 -18.16 43.76
C TYR A 90 -23.40 -17.01 43.63
N PRO A 91 -23.86 -15.76 43.42
CA PRO A 91 -22.98 -14.61 43.24
C PRO A 91 -22.06 -14.44 44.46
N ILE A 92 -20.78 -14.18 44.25
CA ILE A 92 -19.81 -14.04 45.34
C ILE A 92 -18.76 -12.97 45.05
N ILE A 93 -18.18 -12.38 46.08
CA ILE A 93 -16.94 -11.60 46.00
C ILE A 93 -15.85 -12.38 46.73
N ILE A 94 -14.80 -12.80 46.03
CA ILE A 94 -13.60 -13.36 46.65
C ILE A 94 -12.51 -12.30 46.56
N ASP A 95 -12.16 -11.68 47.70
CA ASP A 95 -11.28 -10.52 47.72
C ASP A 95 -10.00 -10.75 48.52
N GLY A 96 -8.96 -11.26 47.85
CA GLY A 96 -7.62 -11.41 48.39
C GLY A 96 -6.93 -10.10 48.78
N ARG A 97 -7.46 -8.95 48.33
CA ARG A 97 -6.93 -7.62 48.67
C ARG A 97 -7.23 -7.22 50.12
N THR A 98 -8.18 -7.92 50.75
CA THR A 98 -8.52 -7.74 52.16
C THR A 98 -7.42 -8.25 53.10
N GLN A 99 -6.53 -9.14 52.63
CA GLN A 99 -5.41 -9.64 53.42
C GLN A 99 -4.47 -8.50 53.82
N THR A 100 -4.19 -8.42 55.13
CA THR A 100 -3.24 -7.46 55.69
C THR A 100 -1.90 -7.52 54.94
N GLY A 101 -1.45 -6.36 54.44
CA GLY A 101 -0.22 -6.21 53.65
C GLY A 101 -0.45 -6.01 52.15
N TYR A 102 -1.61 -6.39 51.59
CA TYR A 102 -1.89 -6.21 50.17
C TYR A 102 -1.84 -4.73 49.77
N ALA A 103 -2.45 -3.86 50.58
CA ALA A 103 -2.49 -2.42 50.34
C ALA A 103 -1.10 -1.74 50.28
N ILE A 104 -0.05 -2.39 50.79
CA ILE A 104 1.33 -1.91 50.74
C ILE A 104 2.04 -2.40 49.48
N LYS A 105 1.84 -3.67 49.12
CA LYS A 105 2.57 -4.31 48.01
C LYS A 105 1.86 -4.23 46.66
N HIS A 106 0.54 -4.03 46.66
CA HIS A 106 -0.33 -4.07 45.46
C HIS A 106 -0.12 -5.33 44.59
N MET A 107 0.19 -6.46 45.23
CA MET A 107 0.37 -7.77 44.60
C MET A 107 -0.36 -8.83 45.44
N PRO A 108 -0.81 -9.94 44.84
CA PRO A 108 -1.42 -11.04 45.57
C PRO A 108 -0.55 -11.52 46.74
N LEU A 109 -1.18 -11.77 47.88
CA LEU A 109 -0.53 -12.40 49.05
C LEU A 109 -1.08 -13.79 49.35
N ILE A 110 -2.26 -14.09 48.85
CA ILE A 110 -2.93 -15.38 48.96
C ILE A 110 -2.61 -16.19 47.71
N GLU A 111 -2.04 -17.38 47.89
CA GLU A 111 -1.85 -18.37 46.83
C GLU A 111 -2.84 -19.51 47.01
N ILE A 112 -3.59 -19.85 45.96
CA ILE A 112 -4.36 -21.09 45.83
C ILE A 112 -3.51 -22.03 44.99
N ASP A 113 -2.98 -23.09 45.62
CA ASP A 113 -2.09 -24.04 44.98
C ASP A 113 -2.77 -25.41 44.79
N GLY A 114 -3.04 -25.74 43.53
CA GLY A 114 -3.62 -27.02 43.10
C GLY A 114 -2.59 -28.11 42.82
N SER A 115 -1.29 -27.88 43.07
CA SER A 115 -0.21 -28.80 42.64
C SER A 115 -0.29 -30.21 43.24
N THR A 116 -1.04 -30.40 44.33
CA THR A 116 -1.26 -31.70 44.98
C THR A 116 -2.58 -32.37 44.59
N LEU A 117 -3.45 -31.69 43.83
CA LEU A 117 -4.69 -32.30 43.35
C LEU A 117 -4.41 -33.33 42.26
N PRO A 118 -5.26 -34.37 42.14
CA PRO A 118 -5.22 -35.23 40.96
C PRO A 118 -5.35 -34.40 39.68
N ILE A 119 -4.70 -34.85 38.59
CA ILE A 119 -4.84 -34.21 37.28
C ILE A 119 -6.32 -34.13 36.85
N ASP A 120 -6.62 -33.20 35.94
CA ASP A 120 -7.98 -32.92 35.43
C ASP A 120 -8.93 -32.27 36.46
N ASN A 121 -8.37 -31.76 37.55
CA ASN A 121 -9.08 -30.94 38.54
C ASN A 121 -8.74 -29.45 38.37
N SER A 122 -9.64 -28.58 38.79
CA SER A 122 -9.59 -27.13 38.57
C SER A 122 -9.67 -26.35 39.88
N GLY A 123 -9.30 -25.07 39.81
CA GLY A 123 -9.37 -24.13 40.93
C GLY A 123 -10.77 -23.60 41.16
N LEU A 124 -10.95 -22.30 40.96
CA LEU A 124 -12.24 -21.63 41.18
C LEU A 124 -13.19 -21.92 40.02
N ARG A 125 -14.39 -22.40 40.34
CA ARG A 125 -15.39 -22.84 39.35
C ARG A 125 -16.69 -22.11 39.55
N LEU A 126 -17.09 -21.29 38.58
CA LEU A 126 -18.30 -20.46 38.62
C LEU A 126 -19.40 -21.08 37.75
N PHE A 127 -20.43 -21.61 38.40
CA PHE A 127 -21.48 -22.45 37.83
C PHE A 127 -22.86 -22.02 38.32
N GLY A 128 -23.91 -22.59 37.71
CA GLY A 128 -25.28 -22.39 38.18
C GLY A 128 -25.72 -20.93 38.13
N LEU A 129 -26.04 -20.35 39.28
CA LEU A 129 -26.59 -19.00 39.43
C LEU A 129 -25.53 -17.96 39.82
N SER A 130 -24.23 -18.28 39.74
CA SER A 130 -23.12 -17.41 40.16
C SER A 130 -22.84 -16.19 39.27
N ASN A 131 -23.85 -15.70 38.54
CA ASN A 131 -23.71 -14.48 37.73
C ASN A 131 -23.33 -13.29 38.63
N ASN A 132 -22.59 -12.32 38.09
CA ASN A 132 -22.13 -11.13 38.83
C ASN A 132 -21.07 -11.42 39.91
N SER A 133 -20.40 -12.56 39.87
CA SER A 133 -19.30 -12.84 40.81
C SER A 133 -18.04 -12.03 40.51
N GLU A 134 -17.24 -11.79 41.54
CA GLU A 134 -16.02 -10.98 41.44
C GLU A 134 -14.84 -11.67 42.14
N ILE A 135 -13.67 -11.67 41.51
CA ILE A 135 -12.47 -12.36 41.99
C ILE A 135 -11.28 -11.38 41.93
N TYR A 136 -10.70 -11.10 43.09
CA TYR A 136 -9.65 -10.09 43.26
C TYR A 136 -8.41 -10.58 44.00
N GLY A 137 -7.24 -10.19 43.50
CA GLY A 137 -6.00 -10.16 44.29
C GLY A 137 -5.44 -11.53 44.70
N LEU A 138 -5.72 -12.60 43.94
CA LEU A 138 -5.28 -13.96 44.23
C LEU A 138 -4.15 -14.40 43.31
N SER A 139 -3.24 -15.23 43.82
CA SER A 139 -2.33 -16.05 43.01
C SER A 139 -2.96 -17.44 42.87
N ILE A 140 -3.18 -17.93 41.66
CA ILE A 140 -3.85 -19.23 41.43
C ILE A 140 -3.01 -20.06 40.46
N GLY A 141 -2.53 -21.21 40.93
CA GLY A 141 -1.55 -22.03 40.23
C GLY A 141 -1.64 -23.51 40.55
N GLY A 142 -0.95 -24.34 39.77
CA GLY A 142 -0.76 -25.76 40.04
C GLY A 142 -1.85 -26.70 39.51
N PHE A 143 -2.86 -26.20 38.79
CA PHE A 143 -3.96 -27.03 38.27
C PHE A 143 -3.59 -27.70 36.93
N GLN A 144 -3.36 -29.01 36.96
CA GLN A 144 -2.82 -29.77 35.82
C GLN A 144 -3.87 -30.59 35.07
N ARG A 145 -3.63 -30.86 33.78
CA ARG A 145 -4.43 -31.74 32.94
C ARG A 145 -3.62 -32.91 32.40
N SER A 146 -4.25 -34.08 32.25
CA SER A 146 -3.72 -35.22 31.50
C SER A 146 -3.33 -34.84 30.07
N ALA A 147 -2.18 -35.35 29.60
CA ALA A 147 -1.73 -35.18 28.23
C ALA A 147 -2.58 -35.94 27.20
N VAL A 148 -3.38 -36.92 27.63
CA VAL A 148 -4.11 -37.87 26.78
C VAL A 148 -5.62 -37.61 26.78
N ALA A 149 -6.11 -36.60 27.51
CA ALA A 149 -7.54 -36.30 27.59
C ALA A 149 -8.09 -35.81 26.23
N PRO A 150 -9.08 -36.49 25.63
CA PRO A 150 -9.58 -36.17 24.29
C PRO A 150 -10.46 -34.90 24.22
N TYR A 151 -10.81 -34.29 25.37
CA TYR A 151 -11.62 -33.08 25.47
C TYR A 151 -11.10 -32.16 26.58
N TYR A 152 -11.55 -30.90 26.58
CA TYR A 152 -11.19 -29.84 27.55
C TYR A 152 -11.68 -30.16 28.98
N THR A 153 -11.05 -31.12 29.65
CA THR A 153 -11.48 -31.65 30.95
C THR A 153 -10.48 -31.28 32.05
N GLY A 154 -10.64 -30.10 32.65
CA GLY A 154 -9.96 -29.70 33.89
C GLY A 154 -8.55 -29.13 33.76
N GLY A 155 -7.95 -28.68 34.87
CA GLY A 155 -6.69 -27.93 34.85
C GLY A 155 -6.85 -26.41 34.67
N TYR A 156 -8.07 -25.89 34.90
CA TYR A 156 -8.35 -24.45 34.87
C TYR A 156 -7.96 -23.81 36.20
N GLY A 157 -7.26 -22.67 36.18
CA GLY A 157 -7.14 -21.82 37.36
C GLY A 157 -8.49 -21.24 37.78
N ILE A 158 -9.21 -20.65 36.81
CA ILE A 158 -10.60 -20.19 36.95
C ILE A 158 -11.43 -20.70 35.75
N ASP A 159 -12.50 -21.44 36.02
CA ASP A 159 -13.48 -21.93 35.03
C ASP A 159 -14.82 -21.17 35.22
N VAL A 160 -15.23 -20.42 34.20
CA VAL A 160 -16.40 -19.53 34.25
C VAL A 160 -17.45 -19.98 33.25
N ARG A 161 -18.61 -20.41 33.78
CA ARG A 161 -19.78 -20.85 32.99
C ARG A 161 -21.02 -20.01 33.27
N THR A 162 -20.84 -18.87 33.93
CA THR A 162 -21.86 -17.87 34.27
C THR A 162 -21.44 -16.48 33.79
N GLN A 163 -22.35 -15.53 33.73
CA GLN A 163 -22.13 -14.23 33.08
C GLN A 163 -21.80 -13.10 34.09
N ASN A 164 -21.37 -11.96 33.56
CA ASN A 164 -21.10 -10.73 34.34
C ASN A 164 -20.02 -10.90 35.40
N THR A 165 -19.03 -11.77 35.16
CA THR A 165 -17.95 -12.03 36.11
C THR A 165 -16.85 -10.97 35.99
N ILE A 166 -16.30 -10.52 37.11
CA ILE A 166 -15.13 -9.65 37.17
C ILE A 166 -13.92 -10.46 37.67
N VAL A 167 -12.83 -10.43 36.92
CA VAL A 167 -11.55 -11.04 37.31
C VAL A 167 -10.48 -9.96 37.25
N GLN A 168 -9.94 -9.52 38.38
CA GLN A 168 -9.01 -8.38 38.46
C GLN A 168 -7.87 -8.58 39.46
N SER A 169 -6.72 -7.96 39.22
CA SER A 169 -5.56 -7.97 40.12
C SER A 169 -5.00 -9.35 40.48
N ASN A 170 -5.35 -10.39 39.72
CA ASN A 170 -4.95 -11.77 40.02
C ASN A 170 -3.69 -12.19 39.25
N TYR A 171 -2.91 -13.11 39.81
CA TYR A 171 -1.79 -13.79 39.16
C TYR A 171 -2.18 -15.24 38.85
N LEU A 172 -2.29 -15.59 37.56
CA LEU A 172 -2.80 -16.88 37.10
C LEU A 172 -1.67 -17.64 36.40
N GLY A 173 -1.15 -18.68 37.06
CA GLY A 173 -0.01 -19.47 36.60
C GLY A 173 1.36 -19.01 37.14
N LEU A 174 1.37 -17.98 37.98
CA LEU A 174 2.54 -17.50 38.72
C LEU A 174 2.29 -17.58 40.24
N LYS A 175 3.36 -17.61 41.02
CA LYS A 175 3.36 -17.43 42.47
C LYS A 175 3.16 -15.96 42.86
N PRO A 176 2.86 -15.66 44.14
CA PRO A 176 2.70 -14.30 44.65
C PRO A 176 3.87 -13.34 44.40
N ASP A 177 5.08 -13.85 44.16
CA ASP A 177 6.25 -13.04 43.79
C ASP A 177 6.17 -12.45 42.37
N GLY A 178 5.17 -12.83 41.58
CA GLY A 178 4.94 -12.35 40.22
C GLY A 178 5.97 -12.81 39.19
N THR A 179 6.85 -13.75 39.53
CA THR A 179 7.96 -14.18 38.65
C THR A 179 8.18 -15.69 38.61
N THR A 180 7.92 -16.41 39.71
CA THR A 180 8.04 -17.86 39.81
C THR A 180 6.80 -18.52 39.22
N LEU A 181 7.00 -19.54 38.40
CA LEU A 181 5.92 -20.27 37.74
C LEU A 181 5.22 -21.20 38.74
N ASN A 182 3.89 -21.17 38.76
CA ASN A 182 3.04 -22.21 39.36
C ASN A 182 1.93 -22.56 38.36
N ARG A 183 2.28 -23.36 37.36
CA ARG A 183 1.56 -23.43 36.08
C ARG A 183 0.19 -24.09 36.21
N ASN A 184 -0.82 -23.51 35.56
CA ASN A 184 -2.05 -24.22 35.24
C ASN A 184 -2.00 -24.77 33.80
N GLU A 185 -2.95 -25.61 33.42
CA GLU A 185 -3.19 -25.90 32.01
C GLU A 185 -3.79 -24.68 31.32
N TRP A 186 -4.79 -24.05 31.96
CA TRP A 186 -5.40 -22.79 31.55
C TRP A 186 -5.44 -21.80 32.71
N GLY A 187 -5.17 -20.52 32.43
CA GLY A 187 -5.33 -19.45 33.40
C GLY A 187 -6.81 -19.21 33.73
N VAL A 188 -7.53 -18.58 32.79
CA VAL A 188 -8.96 -18.27 32.90
C VAL A 188 -9.69 -18.78 31.66
N PHE A 189 -10.72 -19.59 31.86
CA PHE A 189 -11.51 -20.18 30.78
C PHE A 189 -12.98 -19.79 30.92
N PHE A 190 -13.55 -19.22 29.86
CA PHE A 190 -14.96 -18.85 29.74
C PHE A 190 -15.63 -19.76 28.72
N LEU A 191 -16.73 -20.42 29.13
CA LEU A 191 -17.55 -21.25 28.25
C LEU A 191 -18.96 -20.68 28.19
N ASP A 192 -19.38 -20.25 26.99
CA ASP A 192 -20.68 -19.62 26.73
C ASP A 192 -21.06 -18.53 27.77
N SER A 193 -20.07 -17.73 28.15
CA SER A 193 -20.15 -16.75 29.22
C SER A 193 -19.88 -15.34 28.70
N GLY A 194 -20.91 -14.49 28.74
CA GLY A 194 -20.86 -13.11 28.25
C GLY A 194 -20.79 -12.04 29.34
N ASN A 195 -20.53 -10.81 28.90
CA ASN A 195 -20.49 -9.59 29.71
C ASN A 195 -19.43 -9.61 30.83
N ASN A 196 -18.37 -10.39 30.69
CA ASN A 196 -17.32 -10.47 31.70
C ASN A 196 -16.27 -9.37 31.53
N LYS A 197 -15.63 -9.00 32.64
CA LYS A 197 -14.51 -8.06 32.68
C LYS A 197 -13.26 -8.77 33.18
N VAL A 198 -12.24 -8.86 32.33
CA VAL A 198 -10.92 -9.40 32.67
C VAL A 198 -9.93 -8.25 32.72
N GLY A 199 -9.52 -7.91 33.93
CA GLY A 199 -8.67 -6.77 34.23
C GLY A 199 -9.48 -5.47 34.34
N GLY A 200 -8.83 -4.33 34.12
CA GLY A 200 -9.45 -3.03 34.28
C GLY A 200 -8.54 -1.89 33.85
N THR A 201 -9.00 -0.66 34.05
CA THR A 201 -8.27 0.55 33.59
C THR A 201 -7.65 1.33 34.75
N GLY A 202 -8.05 1.03 35.98
CA GLY A 202 -7.43 1.56 37.19
C GLY A 202 -6.06 0.96 37.45
N ALA A 203 -5.25 1.64 38.25
CA ALA A 203 -3.95 1.14 38.68
C ALA A 203 -4.11 -0.22 39.39
N PHE A 204 -3.30 -1.20 39.00
CA PHE A 204 -3.30 -2.56 39.56
C PHE A 204 -4.61 -3.36 39.39
N GLU A 205 -5.57 -2.90 38.56
CA GLU A 205 -6.77 -3.69 38.22
C GLU A 205 -6.47 -4.83 37.23
N GLY A 206 -5.36 -4.73 36.50
CA GLY A 206 -4.90 -5.75 35.54
C GLY A 206 -4.52 -7.08 36.18
N ASN A 207 -4.80 -8.18 35.50
CA ASN A 207 -4.29 -9.49 35.89
C ASN A 207 -2.92 -9.76 35.25
N VAL A 208 -2.13 -10.63 35.88
CA VAL A 208 -0.96 -11.26 35.26
C VAL A 208 -1.30 -12.71 34.98
N VAL A 209 -1.45 -13.08 33.71
CA VAL A 209 -1.87 -14.43 33.31
C VAL A 209 -0.79 -15.05 32.44
N SER A 210 0.00 -15.94 33.03
CA SER A 210 1.32 -16.30 32.51
C SER A 210 1.73 -17.70 32.94
N GLY A 211 2.57 -18.36 32.15
CA GLY A 211 3.14 -19.67 32.48
C GLY A 211 2.19 -20.85 32.28
N ASN A 212 0.96 -20.64 31.80
CA ASN A 212 -0.02 -21.70 31.63
C ASN A 212 0.29 -22.53 30.37
N TYR A 213 0.10 -23.84 30.42
CA TYR A 213 0.55 -24.75 29.35
C TYR A 213 -0.22 -24.59 28.04
N VAL A 214 -1.50 -24.21 28.09
CA VAL A 214 -2.36 -24.09 26.91
C VAL A 214 -2.82 -22.66 26.73
N GLY A 215 -3.75 -22.16 27.57
CA GLY A 215 -4.34 -20.83 27.39
C GLY A 215 -4.11 -19.94 28.59
N GLY A 216 -3.80 -18.67 28.36
CA GLY A 216 -3.85 -17.62 29.36
C GLY A 216 -5.31 -17.30 29.67
N VAL A 217 -5.95 -16.55 28.77
CA VAL A 217 -7.39 -16.24 28.82
C VAL A 217 -8.07 -16.80 27.58
N THR A 218 -9.11 -17.60 27.75
CA THR A 218 -9.84 -18.23 26.63
C THR A 218 -11.34 -17.98 26.74
N PHE A 219 -11.95 -17.55 25.64
CA PHE A 219 -13.39 -17.43 25.46
C PHE A 219 -13.84 -18.43 24.40
N GLN A 220 -14.74 -19.34 24.76
CA GLN A 220 -15.22 -20.38 23.86
C GLN A 220 -16.75 -20.45 23.85
N GLY A 221 -17.33 -20.49 22.65
CA GLY A 221 -18.76 -20.60 22.42
C GLY A 221 -19.45 -19.26 22.15
N ILE A 222 -20.58 -19.33 21.47
CA ILE A 222 -21.34 -18.18 20.97
C ILE A 222 -21.92 -17.31 22.10
N GLY A 223 -22.09 -17.88 23.30
CA GLY A 223 -22.46 -17.14 24.50
C GLY A 223 -21.37 -16.20 25.00
N CYS A 224 -20.11 -16.42 24.61
CA CYS A 224 -18.98 -15.56 24.97
C CYS A 224 -18.98 -14.25 24.20
N SER A 225 -19.92 -13.37 24.56
CA SER A 225 -20.09 -12.06 23.92
C SER A 225 -20.05 -10.90 24.89
N ASN A 226 -19.69 -9.71 24.38
CA ASN A 226 -19.58 -8.47 25.15
C ASN A 226 -18.58 -8.55 26.31
N ASN A 227 -17.56 -9.40 26.20
CA ASN A 227 -16.49 -9.47 27.17
C ASN A 227 -15.46 -8.38 26.90
N VAL A 228 -14.85 -7.87 27.97
CA VAL A 228 -13.84 -6.81 27.92
C VAL A 228 -12.56 -7.30 28.60
N VAL A 229 -11.45 -7.28 27.86
CA VAL A 229 -10.12 -7.63 28.35
C VAL A 229 -9.26 -6.38 28.36
N GLN A 230 -8.90 -5.84 29.53
CA GLN A 230 -8.21 -4.55 29.66
C GLN A 230 -7.14 -4.55 30.74
N GLY A 231 -6.03 -3.86 30.48
CA GLY A 231 -4.98 -3.60 31.47
C GLY A 231 -4.17 -4.82 31.91
N ASN A 232 -4.29 -5.97 31.22
CA ASN A 232 -3.66 -7.22 31.65
C ASN A 232 -2.23 -7.39 31.12
N LEU A 233 -1.42 -8.13 31.86
CA LEU A 233 -0.14 -8.67 31.43
C LEU A 233 -0.31 -10.16 31.12
N LEU A 234 -0.34 -10.51 29.84
CA LEU A 234 -0.55 -11.89 29.37
C LEU A 234 0.76 -12.44 28.79
N GLY A 235 1.32 -13.45 29.46
CA GLY A 235 2.56 -14.12 29.06
C GLY A 235 3.85 -13.44 29.54
N THR A 236 3.77 -12.42 30.39
CA THR A 236 4.94 -11.78 31.01
C THR A 236 4.94 -11.95 32.53
N ASP A 237 6.05 -11.63 33.18
CA ASP A 237 6.07 -11.49 34.64
C ASP A 237 5.26 -10.26 35.09
N ALA A 238 5.10 -10.08 36.40
CA ALA A 238 4.34 -8.96 36.95
C ALA A 238 4.93 -7.57 36.65
N THR A 239 6.20 -7.51 36.22
CA THR A 239 6.84 -6.27 35.77
C THR A 239 6.52 -5.94 34.30
N GLY A 240 6.07 -6.92 33.52
CA GLY A 240 5.86 -6.79 32.08
C GLY A 240 7.16 -6.73 31.27
N LEU A 241 8.31 -7.07 31.88
CA LEU A 241 9.63 -6.97 31.26
C LEU A 241 10.25 -8.33 30.94
N LEU A 242 9.82 -9.41 31.58
CA LEU A 242 10.37 -10.76 31.38
C LEU A 242 9.33 -11.71 30.82
N ALA A 243 9.76 -12.57 29.90
CA ALA A 243 8.93 -13.60 29.29
C ALA A 243 8.51 -14.68 30.31
N ARG A 244 7.21 -14.96 30.40
CA ARG A 244 6.57 -16.04 31.17
C ARG A 244 5.38 -16.58 30.38
N GLY A 245 5.61 -16.89 29.11
CA GLY A 245 4.54 -17.17 28.14
C GLY A 245 3.54 -18.24 28.52
N ASN A 246 2.32 -18.07 28.01
CA ASN A 246 1.39 -19.16 27.77
C ASN A 246 1.59 -19.71 26.35
N ASN A 247 0.98 -20.84 26.00
CA ASN A 247 0.96 -21.26 24.59
C ASN A 247 0.04 -20.36 23.74
N PHE A 248 -1.15 -20.03 24.23
CA PHE A 248 -2.01 -18.96 23.70
C PHE A 248 -2.21 -17.93 24.81
N ASN A 249 -1.77 -16.69 24.63
CA ASN A 249 -1.99 -15.68 25.68
C ASN A 249 -3.46 -15.26 25.77
N LEU A 250 -4.13 -15.05 24.62
CA LEU A 250 -5.56 -14.78 24.53
C LEU A 250 -6.21 -15.55 23.38
N GLN A 251 -7.39 -16.13 23.60
CA GLN A 251 -8.08 -16.93 22.59
C GLN A 251 -9.59 -16.66 22.55
N PHE A 252 -10.13 -16.58 21.33
CA PHE A 252 -11.56 -16.53 21.03
C PHE A 252 -11.91 -17.67 20.06
N ILE A 253 -12.86 -18.52 20.45
CA ILE A 253 -13.36 -19.65 19.66
C ILE A 253 -14.86 -19.49 19.56
N ASP A 254 -15.35 -19.14 18.36
CA ASP A 254 -16.76 -18.84 18.12
C ASP A 254 -17.36 -17.80 19.08
N ALA A 255 -16.59 -16.78 19.46
CA ALA A 255 -16.92 -15.82 20.53
C ALA A 255 -17.09 -14.37 19.98
N PRO A 256 -18.32 -13.91 19.68
CA PRO A 256 -18.56 -12.63 19.01
C PRO A 256 -18.56 -11.41 19.95
N ASN A 257 -18.44 -10.21 19.39
CA ASN A 257 -18.70 -8.91 20.06
C ASN A 257 -17.83 -8.62 21.28
N ASN A 258 -16.55 -9.00 21.26
CA ASN A 258 -15.64 -8.80 22.39
C ASN A 258 -14.69 -7.61 22.16
N ILE A 259 -14.18 -7.02 23.24
CA ILE A 259 -13.25 -5.89 23.20
C ILE A 259 -11.94 -6.29 23.90
N VAL A 260 -10.82 -6.08 23.21
CA VAL A 260 -9.47 -6.26 23.76
C VAL A 260 -8.76 -4.92 23.74
N GLY A 261 -8.49 -4.42 24.94
CA GLY A 261 -7.83 -3.15 25.21
C GLY A 261 -8.80 -1.98 25.26
N GLY A 262 -8.32 -0.77 24.95
CA GLY A 262 -9.12 0.45 25.00
C GLY A 262 -8.32 1.67 24.56
N ASN A 263 -8.92 2.86 24.69
CA ASN A 263 -8.34 4.12 24.22
C ASN A 263 -7.46 4.84 25.26
N SER A 264 -7.23 4.25 26.43
CA SER A 264 -6.39 4.80 27.50
C SER A 264 -5.19 3.89 27.78
N PRO A 265 -4.06 4.43 28.28
CA PRO A 265 -2.91 3.61 28.67
C PRO A 265 -3.25 2.54 29.72
N GLY A 266 -4.20 2.82 30.64
CA GLY A 266 -4.64 1.85 31.64
C GLY A 266 -5.44 0.68 31.06
N ALA A 267 -6.09 0.86 29.90
CA ALA A 267 -6.81 -0.21 29.23
C ALA A 267 -5.90 -1.17 28.43
N ARG A 268 -4.65 -0.78 28.18
CA ARG A 268 -3.70 -1.52 27.34
C ARG A 268 -3.37 -2.88 27.94
N ASN A 269 -3.57 -3.95 27.16
CA ASN A 269 -2.98 -5.23 27.48
C ASN A 269 -1.57 -5.34 26.88
N VAL A 270 -0.70 -6.07 27.57
CA VAL A 270 0.56 -6.59 27.04
C VAL A 270 0.36 -8.08 26.75
N ILE A 271 0.47 -8.50 25.50
CA ILE A 271 0.15 -9.86 25.03
C ILE A 271 1.38 -10.43 24.31
N SER A 272 2.25 -11.08 25.07
CA SER A 272 3.64 -11.28 24.64
C SER A 272 4.20 -12.61 25.11
N ALA A 273 5.38 -12.96 24.58
CA ALA A 273 6.15 -14.13 24.97
C ALA A 273 5.39 -15.46 24.84
N GLY A 274 4.39 -15.56 23.95
CA GLY A 274 3.69 -16.81 23.69
C GLY A 274 4.68 -17.90 23.27
N VAL A 275 4.82 -18.95 24.08
CA VAL A 275 5.74 -20.08 23.89
C VAL A 275 5.09 -21.39 24.33
N ASN A 276 5.29 -22.47 23.56
CA ASN A 276 4.92 -23.80 24.02
C ASN A 276 6.00 -24.32 24.98
N SER A 277 5.64 -24.55 26.24
CA SER A 277 6.56 -25.09 27.26
C SER A 277 6.10 -26.42 27.85
N ARG A 278 5.12 -27.10 27.23
CA ARG A 278 4.57 -28.37 27.75
C ARG A 278 5.59 -29.52 27.76
N PHE A 279 6.65 -29.39 26.96
CA PHE A 279 7.78 -30.30 26.96
C PHE A 279 9.04 -29.45 27.06
N GLY A 280 9.67 -29.46 28.23
CA GLY A 280 10.90 -28.70 28.50
C GLY A 280 11.84 -28.80 27.32
N VAL A 281 12.23 -27.63 26.82
CA VAL A 281 13.14 -27.36 25.69
C VAL A 281 13.89 -28.61 25.21
N VAL A 282 13.24 -29.40 24.35
CA VAL A 282 13.97 -30.22 23.40
C VAL A 282 14.12 -29.31 22.21
N GLU A 283 15.35 -28.95 21.86
CA GLU A 283 15.62 -28.30 20.57
C GLU A 283 14.88 -29.08 19.47
N GLY A 284 13.86 -28.46 18.86
CA GLY A 284 13.04 -29.09 17.82
C GLY A 284 11.66 -29.63 18.21
N ALA A 285 11.13 -29.40 19.42
CA ALA A 285 9.71 -29.65 19.74
C ALA A 285 8.84 -28.38 19.51
N SER A 286 7.67 -28.54 18.88
CA SER A 286 6.93 -27.47 18.18
C SER A 286 6.64 -26.19 18.98
N GLU A 287 7.16 -25.07 18.48
CA GLU A 287 7.10 -23.75 19.10
C GLU A 287 5.84 -22.96 18.70
N ASP A 288 4.64 -23.48 18.98
CA ASP A 288 3.37 -22.93 18.45
C ASP A 288 2.82 -21.69 19.19
N GLY A 289 3.64 -21.06 20.03
CA GLY A 289 3.25 -19.99 20.94
C GLY A 289 2.66 -18.75 20.24
N THR A 290 1.44 -18.36 20.59
CA THR A 290 0.66 -17.32 19.92
C THR A 290 0.26 -16.22 20.89
N GLY A 291 0.34 -14.95 20.45
CA GLY A 291 -0.17 -13.82 21.21
C GLY A 291 -1.69 -13.89 21.36
N MET A 292 -2.40 -13.70 20.26
CA MET A 292 -3.86 -13.79 20.21
C MET A 292 -4.32 -14.71 19.08
N SER A 293 -5.29 -15.59 19.36
CA SER A 293 -5.95 -16.43 18.35
C SER A 293 -7.45 -16.16 18.33
N ILE A 294 -7.99 -15.85 17.16
CA ILE A 294 -9.43 -15.66 16.92
C ILE A 294 -9.83 -16.66 15.86
N SER A 295 -10.74 -17.58 16.20
CA SER A 295 -11.12 -18.68 15.33
C SER A 295 -12.61 -18.97 15.34
N GLY A 296 -13.10 -19.50 14.23
CA GLY A 296 -14.49 -19.95 14.09
C GLY A 296 -15.39 -18.90 13.44
N VAL A 297 -16.39 -19.38 12.70
CA VAL A 297 -17.31 -18.56 11.90
C VAL A 297 -18.20 -17.62 12.73
N ASN A 298 -18.28 -17.83 14.05
CA ASN A 298 -19.02 -16.97 14.95
C ASN A 298 -18.14 -15.96 15.70
N SER A 299 -16.81 -16.05 15.59
CA SER A 299 -15.92 -15.01 16.11
C SER A 299 -15.98 -13.78 15.21
N LYS A 300 -16.93 -12.88 15.51
CA LYS A 300 -17.21 -11.68 14.71
C LYS A 300 -17.29 -10.43 15.57
N ASN A 301 -17.06 -9.27 14.95
CA ASN A 301 -17.20 -7.95 15.60
C ASN A 301 -16.32 -7.78 16.85
N ILE A 302 -15.12 -8.37 16.85
CA ILE A 302 -14.15 -8.19 17.92
C ILE A 302 -13.32 -6.94 17.61
N SER A 303 -13.15 -6.08 18.60
CA SER A 303 -12.32 -4.88 18.50
C SER A 303 -11.04 -5.06 19.32
N ILE A 304 -9.89 -4.94 18.65
CA ILE A 304 -8.56 -5.06 19.26
C ILE A 304 -7.92 -3.67 19.17
N ILE A 305 -7.85 -2.94 20.27
CA ILE A 305 -7.41 -1.54 20.28
C ILE A 305 -6.46 -1.24 21.45
N GLY A 306 -5.43 -0.43 21.20
CA GLY A 306 -4.55 0.12 22.23
C GLY A 306 -3.63 -0.89 22.92
N ASN A 307 -3.42 -2.08 22.36
CA ASN A 307 -2.63 -3.17 22.96
C ASN A 307 -1.16 -3.17 22.49
N TYR A 308 -0.29 -3.74 23.32
CA TYR A 308 1.09 -4.09 22.97
C TYR A 308 1.19 -5.60 22.81
N ILE A 309 1.61 -6.06 21.63
CA ILE A 309 1.56 -7.47 21.24
C ILE A 309 2.94 -7.90 20.71
N GLY A 310 3.62 -8.76 21.46
CA GLY A 310 4.99 -9.24 21.17
C GLY A 310 6.11 -8.31 21.67
N THR A 311 5.77 -7.33 22.51
CA THR A 311 6.71 -6.38 23.13
C THR A 311 6.62 -6.42 24.65
N ASP A 312 7.58 -5.78 25.33
CA ASP A 312 7.45 -5.47 26.75
C ASP A 312 6.37 -4.39 27.00
N ILE A 313 6.13 -4.10 28.28
CA ILE A 313 5.16 -3.08 28.72
C ILE A 313 5.49 -1.66 28.22
N THR A 314 6.73 -1.39 27.83
CA THR A 314 7.14 -0.09 27.27
C THR A 314 6.86 0.01 25.78
N GLY A 315 6.72 -1.12 25.09
CA GLY A 315 6.56 -1.19 23.64
C GLY A 315 7.86 -0.94 22.87
N THR A 316 9.01 -0.95 23.55
CA THR A 316 10.32 -0.64 22.94
C THR A 316 11.27 -1.82 22.86
N LYS A 317 10.98 -2.93 23.57
CA LYS A 317 11.74 -4.17 23.48
C LYS A 317 10.85 -5.34 23.08
N ALA A 318 11.40 -6.26 22.31
CA ALA A 318 10.67 -7.44 21.87
C ALA A 318 10.57 -8.46 23.00
N LEU A 319 9.36 -8.99 23.21
CA LEU A 319 9.08 -10.20 23.98
C LEU A 319 8.27 -11.13 23.05
N PRO A 320 8.95 -11.81 22.11
CA PRO A 320 8.33 -12.41 20.95
C PRO A 320 7.22 -13.43 21.25
N ASN A 321 6.11 -13.36 20.52
CA ASN A 321 5.25 -14.54 20.36
C ASN A 321 5.80 -15.38 19.18
N THR A 322 6.09 -16.66 19.42
CA THR A 322 6.86 -17.47 18.45
C THR A 322 6.15 -17.66 17.11
N ARG A 323 4.86 -17.98 17.12
CA ARG A 323 4.06 -18.20 15.91
C ARG A 323 3.49 -16.90 15.35
N GLY A 324 2.76 -16.09 16.11
CA GLY A 324 2.22 -14.84 15.57
C GLY A 324 1.64 -13.92 16.63
N GLY A 325 1.54 -12.63 16.30
CA GLY A 325 0.94 -11.63 17.19
C GLY A 325 -0.56 -11.83 17.30
N ILE A 326 -1.26 -11.76 16.16
CA ILE A 326 -2.70 -11.99 16.03
C ILE A 326 -2.95 -12.97 14.89
N LEU A 327 -3.63 -14.07 15.18
CA LEU A 327 -4.09 -15.03 14.18
C LEU A 327 -5.60 -14.93 14.02
N LEU A 328 -6.07 -14.68 12.81
CA LEU A 328 -7.47 -14.76 12.39
C LEU A 328 -7.63 -16.03 11.58
N LEU A 329 -8.46 -16.96 12.05
CA LEU A 329 -8.53 -18.32 11.53
C LEU A 329 -9.97 -18.75 11.28
N PHE A 330 -10.18 -19.56 10.24
CA PHE A 330 -11.38 -20.39 10.05
C PHE A 330 -12.71 -19.62 10.22
N GLY A 331 -12.87 -18.50 9.49
CA GLY A 331 -14.10 -17.71 9.49
C GLY A 331 -14.18 -16.55 10.51
N ALA A 332 -13.06 -16.15 11.11
CA ALA A 332 -12.98 -14.97 11.97
C ALA A 332 -13.20 -13.66 11.17
N ASN A 333 -14.44 -13.18 11.09
CA ASN A 333 -14.84 -12.13 10.14
C ASN A 333 -15.27 -10.86 10.86
N ASN A 334 -15.23 -9.70 10.19
CA ASN A 334 -15.61 -8.41 10.77
C ASN A 334 -14.83 -8.03 12.04
N ILE A 335 -13.55 -8.39 12.10
CA ILE A 335 -12.62 -8.03 13.17
C ILE A 335 -12.02 -6.66 12.86
N THR A 336 -11.97 -5.79 13.87
CA THR A 336 -11.31 -4.48 13.78
C THR A 336 -10.03 -4.51 14.60
N ILE A 337 -8.90 -4.28 13.95
CA ILE A 337 -7.57 -4.20 14.58
C ILE A 337 -7.09 -2.75 14.48
N GLY A 338 -7.05 -2.09 15.63
CA GLY A 338 -6.69 -0.69 15.78
C GLY A 338 -7.86 0.27 15.56
N GLY A 339 -7.58 1.56 15.65
CA GLY A 339 -8.58 2.62 15.66
C GLY A 339 -8.01 3.95 15.17
N GLU A 340 -8.85 4.98 15.12
CA GLU A 340 -8.45 6.32 14.66
C GLU A 340 -7.95 7.20 15.81
N GLY A 341 -8.27 6.85 17.06
CA GLY A 341 -7.69 7.51 18.23
C GLY A 341 -6.24 7.07 18.46
N ALA A 342 -5.37 8.00 18.87
CA ALA A 342 -3.98 7.67 19.19
C ALA A 342 -3.84 6.60 20.30
N GLY A 343 -4.78 6.59 21.25
CA GLY A 343 -4.85 5.56 22.30
C GLY A 343 -5.37 4.21 21.83
N GLU A 344 -5.99 4.13 20.65
CA GLU A 344 -6.54 2.89 20.06
C GLU A 344 -5.52 2.13 19.20
N ARG A 345 -4.35 2.73 18.96
CA ARG A 345 -3.26 2.14 18.20
C ARG A 345 -2.69 0.91 18.92
N ASN A 346 -2.68 -0.24 18.24
CA ASN A 346 -1.88 -1.36 18.69
C ASN A 346 -0.43 -1.22 18.23
N VAL A 347 0.49 -1.75 19.03
CA VAL A 347 1.89 -2.02 18.64
C VAL A 347 2.01 -3.54 18.51
N ILE A 348 2.25 -4.02 17.29
CA ILE A 348 2.25 -5.44 16.94
C ILE A 348 3.62 -5.76 16.34
N SER A 349 4.56 -6.19 17.19
CA SER A 349 5.99 -6.20 16.88
C SER A 349 6.70 -7.34 17.59
N GLY A 350 7.83 -7.82 17.05
CA GLY A 350 8.58 -8.92 17.64
C GLY A 350 8.00 -10.32 17.41
N ASN A 351 7.03 -10.52 16.51
CA ASN A 351 6.30 -11.79 16.37
C ASN A 351 6.70 -12.63 15.15
N GLY A 352 6.45 -13.94 15.21
CA GLY A 352 6.41 -14.81 14.02
C GLY A 352 7.72 -15.49 13.62
N PHE A 353 8.67 -15.62 14.54
CA PHE A 353 9.93 -16.33 14.32
C PHE A 353 9.81 -17.83 14.65
N TYR A 354 8.96 -18.54 13.91
CA TYR A 354 8.76 -19.98 14.08
C TYR A 354 10.03 -20.76 13.66
N SER A 355 10.64 -21.51 14.59
CA SER A 355 11.94 -22.20 14.39
C SER A 355 12.01 -23.19 13.23
N SER A 356 10.89 -23.66 12.68
CA SER A 356 10.92 -24.59 11.54
C SER A 356 11.35 -23.96 10.21
N GLY A 357 11.68 -22.66 10.21
CA GLY A 357 12.10 -21.92 9.01
C GLY A 357 10.95 -21.58 8.07
N ALA A 358 9.71 -21.87 8.46
CA ALA A 358 8.52 -21.50 7.71
C ALA A 358 8.20 -20.01 7.94
N SER A 359 8.63 -19.13 7.01
CA SER A 359 8.37 -17.67 6.99
C SER A 359 6.89 -17.28 6.78
N PHE A 360 5.94 -18.16 7.07
CA PHE A 360 4.52 -17.94 6.74
C PHE A 360 3.75 -17.22 7.85
N PHE A 361 4.34 -16.98 9.02
CA PHE A 361 3.65 -16.25 10.08
C PHE A 361 4.19 -14.82 10.26
N GLY A 362 3.53 -14.02 11.10
CA GLY A 362 3.84 -12.60 11.20
C GLY A 362 3.16 -11.88 12.36
N GLY A 363 3.15 -10.55 12.28
CA GLY A 363 2.43 -9.69 13.21
C GLY A 363 0.93 -10.01 13.22
N ILE A 364 0.31 -10.00 12.04
CA ILE A 364 -1.10 -10.36 11.83
C ILE A 364 -1.20 -11.39 10.71
N TYR A 365 -1.93 -12.48 10.94
CA TYR A 365 -2.03 -13.62 10.03
C TYR A 365 -3.47 -14.05 9.77
N PHE A 366 -3.82 -14.35 8.52
CA PHE A 366 -5.16 -14.77 8.11
C PHE A 366 -5.11 -16.13 7.44
N GLN A 367 -6.04 -17.02 7.81
CA GLN A 367 -6.19 -18.31 7.13
C GLN A 367 -7.63 -18.84 7.21
N GLY A 368 -8.16 -19.32 6.07
CA GLY A 368 -9.38 -20.11 6.03
C GLY A 368 -10.64 -19.24 6.04
N ASN A 369 -10.90 -18.56 4.92
CA ASN A 369 -12.11 -17.76 4.70
C ASN A 369 -12.31 -16.63 5.74
N VAL A 370 -11.25 -15.84 5.94
CA VAL A 370 -11.23 -14.69 6.86
C VAL A 370 -11.51 -13.43 6.06
N VAL A 371 -12.71 -12.86 6.23
CA VAL A 371 -13.26 -11.81 5.37
C VAL A 371 -13.77 -10.58 6.12
N SER A 372 -13.79 -9.45 5.41
CA SER A 372 -14.38 -8.19 5.88
C SER A 372 -13.74 -7.63 7.16
N ASN A 373 -12.46 -7.93 7.39
CA ASN A 373 -11.71 -7.40 8.52
C ASN A 373 -11.06 -6.06 8.16
N THR A 374 -10.87 -5.21 9.16
CA THR A 374 -10.24 -3.89 9.01
C THR A 374 -9.04 -3.76 9.93
N ILE A 375 -7.89 -3.41 9.38
CA ILE A 375 -6.65 -3.12 10.11
C ILE A 375 -6.33 -1.64 9.92
N LYS A 376 -6.42 -0.81 10.96
CA LYS A 376 -6.23 0.65 10.85
C LYS A 376 -5.51 1.25 12.05
N GLY A 377 -4.71 2.28 11.80
CA GLY A 377 -4.07 3.10 12.85
C GLY A 377 -3.00 2.39 13.69
N ASN A 378 -2.49 1.22 13.26
CA ASN A 378 -1.54 0.39 14.01
C ASN A 378 -0.07 0.69 13.69
N TYR A 379 0.81 0.33 14.61
CA TYR A 379 2.25 0.18 14.40
C TYR A 379 2.59 -1.30 14.31
N ILE A 380 3.21 -1.72 13.20
CA ILE A 380 3.46 -3.13 12.88
C ILE A 380 4.92 -3.29 12.46
N GLY A 381 5.72 -3.98 13.28
CA GLY A 381 7.16 -4.20 13.07
C GLY A 381 8.06 -3.07 13.56
N VAL A 382 7.48 -2.06 14.22
CA VAL A 382 8.18 -0.92 14.84
C VAL A 382 7.83 -0.80 16.33
N ASP A 383 8.63 -0.07 17.08
CA ASP A 383 8.39 0.23 18.48
C ASP A 383 7.17 1.15 18.70
N ALA A 384 6.82 1.39 19.97
CA ALA A 384 5.72 2.28 20.34
C ALA A 384 5.90 3.74 19.90
N THR A 385 7.11 4.17 19.56
CA THR A 385 7.35 5.50 18.97
C THR A 385 7.16 5.52 17.45
N GLY A 386 7.20 4.35 16.81
CA GLY A 386 7.13 4.18 15.37
C GLY A 386 8.41 4.57 14.64
N ASN A 387 9.54 4.67 15.35
CA ASN A 387 10.81 5.16 14.81
C ASN A 387 11.95 4.13 14.88
N VAL A 388 11.77 3.03 15.61
CA VAL A 388 12.77 1.97 15.74
C VAL A 388 12.18 0.66 15.27
N ALA A 389 12.93 -0.10 14.46
CA ALA A 389 12.52 -1.43 14.04
C ALA A 389 12.42 -2.37 15.26
N LEU A 390 11.30 -3.07 15.37
CA LEU A 390 11.07 -4.14 16.32
C LEU A 390 10.45 -5.33 15.56
N PRO A 391 11.27 -6.04 14.77
CA PRO A 391 10.78 -6.78 13.61
C PRO A 391 9.80 -7.89 13.96
N ASN A 392 8.71 -8.00 13.21
CA ASN A 392 8.07 -9.31 13.00
C ASN A 392 8.81 -10.07 11.87
N SER A 393 8.45 -11.33 11.60
CA SER A 393 8.86 -12.00 10.35
C SER A 393 8.22 -11.29 9.16
N THR A 394 6.93 -11.52 8.91
CA THR A 394 6.10 -10.71 8.01
C THR A 394 5.24 -9.74 8.84
N GLY A 395 4.94 -8.54 8.33
CA GLY A 395 4.04 -7.61 9.03
C GLY A 395 2.60 -8.12 9.05
N ILE A 396 1.98 -8.21 7.88
CA ILE A 396 0.62 -8.74 7.67
C ILE A 396 0.65 -9.82 6.59
N TYR A 397 0.16 -11.02 6.89
CA TYR A 397 0.12 -12.14 5.96
C TYR A 397 -1.31 -12.64 5.74
N ILE A 398 -1.83 -12.45 4.54
CA ILE A 398 -3.19 -12.84 4.14
C ILE A 398 -3.13 -14.07 3.24
N GLN A 399 -3.79 -15.16 3.63
CA GLN A 399 -3.88 -16.32 2.75
C GLN A 399 -5.14 -17.17 2.87
N ILE A 400 -5.30 -18.09 1.91
CA ILE A 400 -6.29 -19.17 1.91
C ILE A 400 -7.71 -18.61 2.02
N GLU A 401 -8.18 -18.05 0.89
CA GLU A 401 -9.54 -17.53 0.69
C GLU A 401 -9.91 -16.39 1.65
N SER A 402 -8.91 -15.72 2.22
CA SER A 402 -9.10 -14.56 3.08
C SER A 402 -9.29 -13.31 2.23
N ASN A 403 -10.55 -12.92 2.02
CA ASN A 403 -10.96 -11.97 0.98
C ASN A 403 -11.64 -10.72 1.55
N ASN A 404 -11.73 -9.64 0.76
CA ASN A 404 -12.47 -8.42 1.14
C ASN A 404 -11.99 -7.76 2.45
N ASN A 405 -10.71 -7.89 2.80
CA ASN A 405 -10.14 -7.23 3.97
C ASN A 405 -9.56 -5.86 3.61
N ILE A 406 -9.58 -4.93 4.55
CA ILE A 406 -9.07 -3.56 4.38
C ILE A 406 -7.87 -3.33 5.30
N ILE A 407 -6.76 -2.93 4.73
CA ILE A 407 -5.56 -2.50 5.43
C ILE A 407 -5.40 -0.99 5.23
N GLY A 408 -5.61 -0.24 6.30
CA GLY A 408 -5.54 1.22 6.38
C GLY A 408 -6.91 1.86 6.27
N GLY A 409 -6.98 3.02 5.61
CA GLY A 409 -8.24 3.76 5.45
C GLY A 409 -8.06 5.10 4.72
N THR A 410 -9.11 5.93 4.77
CA THR A 410 -9.21 7.19 4.02
C THR A 410 -8.84 8.42 4.84
N THR A 411 -8.32 8.24 6.06
CA THR A 411 -7.97 9.33 6.99
C THR A 411 -6.50 9.18 7.43
N PRO A 412 -5.78 10.28 7.73
CA PRO A 412 -4.43 10.16 8.27
C PRO A 412 -4.32 9.35 9.56
N SER A 413 -5.39 9.29 10.36
CA SER A 413 -5.48 8.52 11.61
C SER A 413 -5.69 7.02 11.39
N SER A 414 -6.33 6.60 10.29
CA SER A 414 -6.50 5.17 9.94
C SER A 414 -5.25 4.54 9.32
N ARG A 415 -4.22 5.33 9.02
CA ARG A 415 -2.94 4.87 8.48
C ARG A 415 -2.24 3.90 9.41
N ASN A 416 -1.89 2.72 8.90
CA ASN A 416 -0.92 1.86 9.56
C ASN A 416 0.51 2.26 9.18
N ILE A 417 1.44 2.07 10.11
CA ILE A 417 2.88 2.09 9.87
C ILE A 417 3.35 0.64 9.87
N ILE A 418 3.75 0.14 8.69
CA ILE A 418 4.09 -1.27 8.46
C ILE A 418 5.54 -1.33 7.96
N SER A 419 6.46 -1.49 8.90
CA SER A 419 7.88 -1.21 8.66
C SER A 419 8.76 -2.07 9.55
N GLY A 420 10.03 -2.22 9.19
CA GLY A 420 11.01 -2.94 10.01
C GLY A 420 10.77 -4.45 10.13
N ASN A 421 9.90 -5.05 9.31
CA ASN A 421 9.70 -6.50 9.30
C ASN A 421 10.85 -7.20 8.56
N LYS A 422 11.21 -8.43 8.96
CA LYS A 422 12.35 -9.13 8.35
C LYS A 422 12.10 -9.52 6.90
N ASP A 423 10.86 -9.93 6.60
CA ASP A 423 10.37 -10.29 5.28
C ASP A 423 9.46 -9.16 4.74
N ASP A 424 8.31 -9.51 4.19
CA ASP A 424 7.40 -8.55 3.56
C ASP A 424 6.66 -7.70 4.61
N GLY A 425 6.41 -6.43 4.29
CA GLY A 425 5.49 -5.61 5.09
C GLY A 425 4.08 -6.19 5.05
N ILE A 426 3.56 -6.40 3.84
CA ILE A 426 2.26 -7.03 3.59
C ILE A 426 2.42 -8.11 2.51
N SER A 427 1.81 -9.26 2.71
CA SER A 427 1.91 -10.38 1.77
C SER A 427 0.54 -11.07 1.61
N ILE A 428 0.14 -11.32 0.35
CA ILE A 428 -1.18 -11.86 -0.01
C ILE A 428 -1.04 -13.07 -0.94
N ARG A 429 -1.61 -14.22 -0.53
CA ARG A 429 -1.54 -15.50 -1.26
C ARG A 429 -2.87 -16.23 -1.32
N SER A 430 -3.33 -16.60 -2.51
CA SER A 430 -4.61 -17.32 -2.69
C SER A 430 -5.81 -16.59 -2.09
N SER A 431 -5.85 -15.27 -2.30
CA SER A 431 -6.82 -14.36 -1.70
C SER A 431 -7.17 -13.22 -2.65
N GLU A 432 -8.41 -12.74 -2.58
CA GLU A 432 -8.96 -11.75 -3.51
C GLU A 432 -9.69 -10.58 -2.87
N ASN A 433 -9.84 -9.49 -3.65
CA ASN A 433 -10.58 -8.29 -3.30
C ASN A 433 -10.12 -7.60 -1.99
N ASN A 434 -8.88 -7.85 -1.55
CA ASN A 434 -8.31 -7.13 -0.41
C ASN A 434 -7.82 -5.75 -0.85
N GLN A 435 -7.96 -4.76 0.03
CA GLN A 435 -7.60 -3.37 -0.21
C GLN A 435 -6.48 -2.92 0.73
N ILE A 436 -5.41 -2.39 0.17
CA ILE A 436 -4.31 -1.76 0.90
C ILE A 436 -4.36 -0.27 0.56
N ILE A 437 -4.79 0.58 1.49
CA ILE A 437 -5.02 2.02 1.25
C ILE A 437 -4.54 2.90 2.40
N GLY A 438 -3.96 4.06 2.09
CA GLY A 438 -3.61 5.08 3.08
C GLY A 438 -2.49 4.73 4.05
N ASN A 439 -1.66 3.71 3.77
CA ASN A 439 -0.61 3.22 4.67
C ASN A 439 0.76 3.86 4.41
N TYR A 440 1.64 3.84 5.43
CA TYR A 440 3.08 4.00 5.25
C TYR A 440 3.76 2.64 5.38
N ILE A 441 4.54 2.26 4.38
CA ILE A 441 5.16 0.94 4.27
C ILE A 441 6.65 1.10 4.00
N GLY A 442 7.48 0.70 4.96
CA GLY A 442 8.95 0.84 4.92
C GLY A 442 9.49 2.17 5.49
N LEU A 443 8.64 2.97 6.14
CA LEU A 443 8.95 4.29 6.69
C LEU A 443 8.75 4.34 8.20
N ASN A 444 9.41 5.31 8.87
CA ASN A 444 9.05 5.70 10.23
C ASN A 444 7.65 6.36 10.29
N ALA A 445 7.11 6.52 11.49
CA ALA A 445 5.77 7.07 11.69
C ALA A 445 5.58 8.49 11.15
N SER A 446 6.65 9.28 11.08
CA SER A 446 6.63 10.63 10.50
C SER A 446 6.75 10.65 8.96
N GLY A 447 7.08 9.51 8.34
CA GLY A 447 7.34 9.40 6.90
C GLY A 447 8.62 10.08 6.42
N THR A 448 9.55 10.39 7.33
CA THR A 448 10.78 11.15 7.02
C THR A 448 12.01 10.28 6.79
N GLY A 449 11.98 9.03 7.26
CA GLY A 449 13.12 8.11 7.17
C GLY A 449 12.67 6.68 6.95
N SER A 450 13.57 5.87 6.36
CA SER A 450 13.33 4.45 6.09
C SER A 450 13.46 3.61 7.35
N ILE A 451 12.52 2.69 7.56
CA ILE A 451 12.65 1.55 8.46
C ILE A 451 12.32 0.31 7.61
N PRO A 452 13.31 -0.27 6.92
CA PRO A 452 13.05 -1.17 5.80
C PRO A 452 12.31 -2.45 6.20
N ASN A 453 11.33 -2.84 5.40
CA ASN A 453 10.97 -4.25 5.24
C ASN A 453 11.92 -4.88 4.18
N ALA A 454 11.78 -6.19 3.91
CA ALA A 454 12.34 -6.79 2.70
C ALA A 454 11.64 -6.20 1.46
N ASP A 455 10.42 -6.64 1.17
CA ASP A 455 9.52 -5.99 0.22
C ASP A 455 8.42 -5.24 0.97
N GLY A 456 7.90 -4.16 0.40
CA GLY A 456 6.78 -3.43 1.00
C GLY A 456 5.48 -4.24 0.91
N VAL A 457 5.07 -4.60 -0.31
CA VAL A 457 3.87 -5.40 -0.59
C VAL A 457 4.21 -6.52 -1.57
N ARG A 458 3.83 -7.76 -1.25
CA ARG A 458 3.98 -8.94 -2.11
C ARG A 458 2.64 -9.59 -2.45
N LEU A 459 2.37 -9.78 -3.73
CA LEU A 459 1.25 -10.58 -4.26
C LEU A 459 1.78 -11.87 -4.89
N TYR A 460 1.29 -13.01 -4.41
CA TYR A 460 1.62 -14.34 -4.97
C TYR A 460 0.71 -14.72 -6.13
N SER A 461 1.17 -15.66 -6.95
CA SER A 461 0.57 -16.06 -8.22
C SER A 461 -0.88 -16.56 -8.17
N THR A 462 -1.37 -16.96 -7.00
CA THR A 462 -2.74 -17.45 -6.80
C THR A 462 -3.72 -16.37 -6.33
N SER A 463 -3.27 -15.13 -6.14
CA SER A 463 -4.09 -14.02 -5.68
C SER A 463 -4.76 -13.31 -6.86
N THR A 464 -5.96 -12.75 -6.68
CA THR A 464 -6.67 -12.03 -7.77
C THR A 464 -7.36 -10.76 -7.25
N LYS A 465 -7.64 -9.78 -8.11
CA LYS A 465 -8.50 -8.60 -7.81
C LYS A 465 -8.14 -7.76 -6.57
N ASN A 466 -6.96 -7.94 -6.00
CA ASN A 466 -6.49 -7.10 -4.88
C ASN A 466 -6.16 -5.69 -5.37
N ILE A 467 -6.41 -4.71 -4.51
CA ILE A 467 -6.25 -3.28 -4.79
C ILE A 467 -5.16 -2.70 -3.88
N ILE A 468 -4.15 -2.08 -4.48
CA ILE A 468 -3.08 -1.35 -3.79
C ILE A 468 -3.20 0.13 -4.15
N GLY A 469 -3.64 0.92 -3.18
CA GLY A 469 -3.96 2.34 -3.29
C GLY A 469 -5.41 2.59 -3.74
N GLY A 470 -5.83 3.86 -3.75
CA GLY A 470 -7.24 4.21 -3.98
C GLY A 470 -7.45 5.43 -4.89
N ALA A 471 -8.71 5.77 -5.11
CA ALA A 471 -9.10 6.84 -6.05
C ALA A 471 -8.72 8.21 -5.49
N ASN A 472 -8.78 8.32 -4.16
CA ASN A 472 -8.61 9.56 -3.46
C ASN A 472 -7.15 9.72 -3.01
N PRO A 473 -6.57 10.94 -3.02
CA PRO A 473 -5.22 11.17 -2.50
C PRO A 473 -4.98 10.71 -1.06
N LEU A 474 -6.03 10.60 -0.24
CA LEU A 474 -5.92 10.08 1.13
C LEU A 474 -5.84 8.54 1.21
N GLU A 475 -6.27 7.84 0.17
CA GLU A 475 -6.16 6.37 0.04
C GLU A 475 -4.81 5.93 -0.53
N ARG A 476 -3.96 6.88 -0.91
CA ARG A 476 -2.60 6.64 -1.39
C ARG A 476 -1.76 5.94 -0.33
N ASN A 477 -1.11 4.85 -0.70
CA ASN A 477 0.00 4.34 0.10
C ASN A 477 1.29 5.05 -0.25
N ILE A 478 2.14 5.21 0.76
CA ILE A 478 3.54 5.61 0.60
C ILE A 478 4.39 4.37 0.85
N ILE A 479 5.00 3.85 -0.21
CA ILE A 479 5.69 2.55 -0.23
C ILE A 479 7.16 2.78 -0.61
N SER A 480 7.98 2.98 0.40
CA SER A 480 9.30 3.60 0.26
C SER A 480 10.26 3.07 1.30
N GLY A 481 11.56 3.12 1.04
CA GLY A 481 12.58 2.70 2.01
C GLY A 481 12.66 1.19 2.27
N ASN A 482 12.03 0.35 1.45
CA ASN A 482 12.15 -1.11 1.56
C ASN A 482 13.47 -1.59 0.95
N SER A 483 14.06 -2.63 1.53
CA SER A 483 15.41 -3.08 1.16
C SER A 483 15.50 -3.79 -0.19
N SER A 484 14.38 -4.35 -0.68
CA SER A 484 14.23 -4.98 -1.98
C SER A 484 13.24 -4.20 -2.85
N ALA A 485 11.95 -4.56 -2.92
CA ALA A 485 10.97 -3.90 -3.76
C ALA A 485 9.95 -3.10 -2.95
N GLY A 486 9.42 -2.02 -3.54
CA GLY A 486 8.24 -1.37 -3.00
C GLY A 486 7.03 -2.31 -3.08
N ILE A 487 6.68 -2.70 -4.30
CA ILE A 487 5.63 -3.70 -4.58
C ILE A 487 6.21 -4.77 -5.50
N ILE A 488 5.89 -6.04 -5.22
CA ILE A 488 6.15 -7.16 -6.12
C ILE A 488 4.89 -8.01 -6.34
N ALA A 489 4.54 -8.29 -7.58
CA ALA A 489 3.43 -9.18 -7.96
C ALA A 489 3.95 -10.27 -8.90
N LEU A 490 4.05 -11.50 -8.40
CA LEU A 490 4.70 -12.65 -9.08
C LEU A 490 3.70 -13.58 -9.80
N GLY A 491 2.51 -13.07 -10.08
CA GLY A 491 1.43 -13.72 -10.83
C GLY A 491 0.06 -13.27 -10.30
N GLY A 492 -1.01 -13.90 -10.78
CA GLY A 492 -2.38 -13.57 -10.38
C GLY A 492 -3.13 -12.80 -11.46
N GLU A 493 -4.37 -12.41 -11.16
CA GLU A 493 -5.25 -11.81 -12.18
C GLU A 493 -5.95 -10.55 -11.69
N SER A 494 -6.10 -9.58 -12.58
CA SER A 494 -6.97 -8.42 -12.40
C SER A 494 -6.66 -7.55 -11.18
N HIS A 495 -5.40 -7.48 -10.74
CA HIS A 495 -5.00 -6.57 -9.68
C HIS A 495 -5.12 -5.10 -10.12
N VAL A 496 -5.32 -4.21 -9.16
CA VAL A 496 -5.33 -2.76 -9.39
C VAL A 496 -4.28 -2.11 -8.51
N ILE A 497 -3.28 -1.47 -9.11
CA ILE A 497 -2.25 -0.71 -8.40
C ILE A 497 -2.39 0.75 -8.83
N ARG A 498 -2.86 1.61 -7.93
CA ARG A 498 -3.16 2.99 -8.32
C ARG A 498 -2.85 4.04 -7.28
N ASN A 499 -2.50 5.24 -7.75
CA ASN A 499 -2.32 6.44 -6.93
C ASN A 499 -1.38 6.24 -5.73
N ASN A 500 -0.36 5.39 -5.86
CA ASN A 500 0.67 5.20 -4.83
C ASN A 500 1.85 6.15 -5.07
N TYR A 501 2.54 6.53 -3.98
CA TYR A 501 3.91 7.04 -4.08
C TYR A 501 4.87 5.91 -3.73
N ILE A 502 5.76 5.60 -4.66
CA ILE A 502 6.71 4.49 -4.55
C ILE A 502 8.12 5.04 -4.70
N GLY A 503 8.88 5.04 -3.60
CA GLY A 503 10.25 5.57 -3.53
C GLY A 503 10.35 7.07 -3.17
N LEU A 504 9.22 7.71 -2.82
CA LEU A 504 9.17 9.10 -2.35
C LEU A 504 8.67 9.18 -0.90
N ASN A 505 8.93 10.32 -0.25
CA ASN A 505 8.30 10.66 1.03
C ASN A 505 6.80 11.00 0.85
N PRO A 506 6.02 11.14 1.95
CA PRO A 506 4.59 11.42 1.85
C PRO A 506 4.22 12.74 1.17
N SER A 507 5.08 13.75 1.27
CA SER A 507 4.90 15.04 0.58
C SER A 507 5.19 14.96 -0.92
N GLY A 508 5.79 13.86 -1.39
CA GLY A 508 6.17 13.69 -2.79
C GLY A 508 7.27 14.65 -3.25
N ASN A 509 8.11 15.15 -2.35
CA ASN A 509 9.13 16.16 -2.65
C ASN A 509 10.55 15.71 -2.30
N SER A 510 10.73 14.49 -1.80
CA SER A 510 12.05 13.92 -1.51
C SER A 510 12.04 12.41 -1.71
N VAL A 511 13.18 11.85 -2.09
CA VAL A 511 13.37 10.43 -2.34
C VAL A 511 13.61 9.68 -1.04
N ILE A 512 12.91 8.54 -0.88
CA ILE A 512 13.23 7.50 0.11
C ILE A 512 13.19 6.17 -0.65
N SER A 513 14.30 5.86 -1.31
CA SER A 513 14.41 4.79 -2.29
C SER A 513 14.04 3.42 -1.76
N ASN A 514 13.31 2.64 -2.57
CA ASN A 514 13.37 1.18 -2.44
C ASN A 514 14.67 0.65 -3.10
N GLY A 515 15.14 -0.51 -2.66
CA GLY A 515 16.39 -1.12 -3.10
C GLY A 515 16.43 -1.49 -4.59
N LEU A 516 15.88 -2.65 -4.95
CA LEU A 516 15.90 -3.25 -6.29
C LEU A 516 14.91 -2.59 -7.26
N TYR A 517 13.62 -2.53 -6.89
CA TYR A 517 12.56 -2.02 -7.75
C TYR A 517 11.60 -1.13 -6.97
N GLY A 518 10.98 -0.15 -7.65
CA GLY A 518 9.75 0.44 -7.13
C GLY A 518 8.60 -0.55 -7.25
N LEU A 519 8.39 -1.05 -8.46
CA LEU A 519 7.35 -2.01 -8.80
C LEU A 519 7.90 -3.15 -9.66
N GLY A 520 7.80 -4.39 -9.16
CA GLY A 520 8.08 -5.60 -9.93
C GLY A 520 6.79 -6.36 -10.26
N LEU A 521 6.55 -6.62 -11.54
CA LEU A 521 5.44 -7.42 -12.04
C LEU A 521 6.01 -8.62 -12.78
N GLY A 522 5.43 -9.81 -12.59
CA GLY A 522 5.86 -10.95 -13.38
C GLY A 522 5.11 -12.25 -13.14
N GLY A 523 5.68 -13.34 -13.66
CA GLY A 523 5.02 -14.65 -13.67
C GLY A 523 3.79 -14.67 -14.57
N ASP A 524 2.78 -15.48 -14.24
CA ASP A 524 1.52 -15.60 -14.99
C ASP A 524 0.53 -14.46 -14.72
N LEU A 525 1.03 -13.24 -14.47
CA LEU A 525 0.21 -12.08 -14.16
C LEU A 525 -0.61 -11.66 -15.38
N THR A 526 -1.94 -11.56 -15.25
CA THR A 526 -2.85 -11.09 -16.32
C THR A 526 -3.87 -10.05 -15.87
N GLY A 527 -4.34 -9.22 -16.81
CA GLY A 527 -5.42 -8.24 -16.59
C GLY A 527 -5.15 -7.17 -15.53
N THR A 528 -3.91 -7.07 -15.05
CA THR A 528 -3.53 -6.15 -13.97
C THR A 528 -3.41 -4.74 -14.52
N ARG A 529 -4.04 -3.79 -13.83
CA ARG A 529 -4.04 -2.37 -14.18
C ARG A 529 -3.18 -1.58 -13.21
N VAL A 530 -2.25 -0.81 -13.74
CA VAL A 530 -1.33 0.04 -12.97
C VAL A 530 -1.46 1.46 -13.48
N PHE A 531 -2.01 2.37 -12.66
CA PHE A 531 -2.26 3.73 -13.12
C PHE A 531 -2.21 4.81 -12.05
N GLU A 532 -1.96 6.06 -12.46
CA GLU A 532 -1.88 7.23 -11.56
C GLU A 532 -0.81 7.13 -10.46
N ASN A 533 0.14 6.19 -10.56
CA ASN A 533 1.22 6.06 -9.57
C ASN A 533 2.36 7.05 -9.86
N VAL A 534 3.04 7.49 -8.81
CA VAL A 534 4.35 8.14 -8.91
C VAL A 534 5.39 7.17 -8.40
N ILE A 535 6.22 6.67 -9.31
CA ILE A 535 7.23 5.65 -9.04
C ILE A 535 8.57 6.30 -9.36
N SER A 536 9.37 6.64 -8.35
CA SER A 536 10.56 7.49 -8.53
C SER A 536 11.61 7.26 -7.47
N GLY A 537 12.88 7.44 -7.84
CA GLY A 537 14.02 7.32 -6.95
C GLY A 537 14.32 5.88 -6.51
N ASN A 538 13.84 4.87 -7.24
CA ASN A 538 14.05 3.45 -6.90
C ASN A 538 15.23 2.85 -7.70
N GLY A 539 15.66 1.64 -7.34
CA GLY A 539 16.69 0.90 -8.08
C GLY A 539 18.10 1.40 -7.74
N THR A 540 18.39 1.60 -6.45
CA THR A 540 19.66 2.17 -5.96
C THR A 540 20.80 1.15 -5.87
N VAL A 541 20.50 -0.15 -5.94
CA VAL A 541 21.54 -1.18 -6.04
C VAL A 541 22.07 -1.26 -7.46
N SER A 542 23.39 -1.14 -7.62
CA SER A 542 24.09 -1.21 -8.89
C SER A 542 24.17 -2.64 -9.42
N ASN A 543 23.03 -3.21 -9.81
CA ASN A 543 22.97 -4.46 -10.54
C ASN A 543 22.21 -4.26 -11.87
N SER A 544 22.40 -5.16 -12.82
CA SER A 544 21.85 -5.05 -14.18
C SER A 544 20.33 -5.16 -14.25
N PHE A 545 19.67 -5.62 -13.17
CA PHE A 545 18.23 -5.82 -13.14
C PHE A 545 17.49 -4.68 -12.46
N ALA A 546 18.12 -3.93 -11.55
CA ALA A 546 17.49 -2.80 -10.86
C ALA A 546 16.88 -1.83 -11.87
N SER A 547 15.61 -1.51 -11.67
CA SER A 547 14.84 -0.59 -12.50
C SER A 547 13.76 0.06 -11.64
N ASN A 548 13.18 1.16 -12.11
CA ASN A 548 12.08 1.76 -11.39
C ASN A 548 10.83 0.87 -11.44
N VAL A 549 10.53 0.36 -12.64
CA VAL A 549 9.50 -0.66 -12.90
C VAL A 549 10.10 -1.83 -13.68
N PHE A 550 9.80 -3.05 -13.26
CA PHE A 550 10.16 -4.30 -13.93
C PHE A 550 8.90 -5.10 -14.28
N ILE A 551 8.77 -5.55 -15.53
CA ILE A 551 7.71 -6.44 -16.02
C ILE A 551 8.38 -7.68 -16.63
N GLY A 552 8.48 -8.75 -15.86
CA GLY A 552 9.14 -10.01 -16.24
C GLY A 552 8.16 -11.15 -16.47
N ALA A 553 8.04 -11.66 -17.70
CA ALA A 553 7.07 -12.70 -18.09
C ALA A 553 5.58 -12.32 -17.97
N GLY A 554 5.24 -11.11 -17.49
CA GLY A 554 3.87 -10.62 -17.38
C GLY A 554 3.16 -10.53 -18.74
N ARG A 555 1.85 -10.77 -18.74
CA ARG A 555 1.02 -10.81 -19.96
C ARG A 555 -0.24 -9.96 -19.80
N GLY A 556 -0.50 -9.02 -20.70
CA GLY A 556 -1.75 -8.25 -20.63
C GLY A 556 -1.82 -7.29 -19.44
N VAL A 557 -0.69 -6.73 -19.01
CA VAL A 557 -0.66 -5.62 -18.05
C VAL A 557 -1.05 -4.33 -18.76
N SER A 558 -1.98 -3.56 -18.19
CA SER A 558 -2.28 -2.20 -18.63
C SER A 558 -1.61 -1.20 -17.69
N PHE A 559 -0.65 -0.43 -18.20
CA PHE A 559 0.19 0.48 -17.44
C PHE A 559 0.05 1.90 -18.01
N TYR A 560 -0.71 2.78 -17.36
CA TYR A 560 -1.14 4.06 -17.95
C TYR A 560 -1.24 5.21 -16.94
N SER A 561 -1.14 6.46 -17.37
CA SER A 561 -1.19 7.65 -16.50
C SER A 561 -0.19 7.66 -15.33
N ASN A 562 0.89 6.87 -15.39
CA ASN A 562 1.91 6.82 -14.34
C ASN A 562 3.01 7.85 -14.59
N LYS A 563 3.71 8.22 -13.52
CA LYS A 563 4.87 9.12 -13.53
C LYS A 563 6.10 8.36 -13.04
N LEU A 564 7.09 8.22 -13.92
CA LEU A 564 8.32 7.46 -13.68
C LEU A 564 9.51 8.42 -13.74
N GLY A 565 10.25 8.50 -12.63
CA GLY A 565 11.44 9.36 -12.54
C GLY A 565 11.15 10.86 -12.50
N THR A 566 9.99 11.20 -11.95
CA THR A 566 9.58 12.59 -11.67
C THR A 566 8.95 12.72 -10.30
N LEU A 567 8.88 13.95 -9.79
CA LEU A 567 7.97 14.27 -8.69
C LEU A 567 6.52 14.21 -9.18
N PRO A 568 5.52 14.30 -8.27
CA PRO A 568 4.11 14.21 -8.64
C PRO A 568 3.61 15.26 -9.61
N ASP A 569 4.32 16.38 -9.78
CA ASP A 569 4.05 17.40 -10.79
C ASP A 569 4.28 16.89 -12.23
N GLY A 570 5.05 15.82 -12.41
CA GLY A 570 5.43 15.27 -13.70
C GLY A 570 6.41 16.13 -14.50
N ASN A 571 6.98 17.18 -13.91
CA ASN A 571 7.89 18.13 -14.55
C ASN A 571 9.23 18.24 -13.82
N THR A 572 9.29 17.90 -12.53
CA THR A 572 10.54 17.90 -11.78
C THR A 572 11.18 16.52 -11.85
N SER A 573 12.37 16.42 -12.46
CA SER A 573 13.10 15.16 -12.60
C SER A 573 13.56 14.60 -11.25
N VAL A 574 13.47 13.28 -11.12
CA VAL A 574 14.03 12.50 -10.02
C VAL A 574 14.88 11.39 -10.61
N SER A 575 16.21 11.52 -10.45
CA SER A 575 17.17 10.58 -11.02
C SER A 575 16.94 9.15 -10.52
N ASN A 576 16.76 8.19 -11.44
CA ASN A 576 16.87 6.76 -11.14
C ASN A 576 18.17 6.20 -11.73
N MET A 577 18.85 5.31 -11.01
CA MET A 577 20.20 4.86 -11.40
C MET A 577 20.25 3.94 -12.63
N SER A 578 19.11 3.47 -13.12
CA SER A 578 18.99 2.50 -14.21
C SER A 578 17.85 2.88 -15.17
N HIS A 579 17.18 1.90 -15.78
CA HIS A 579 16.06 2.10 -16.70
C HIS A 579 14.78 2.53 -15.97
N GLY A 580 13.92 3.29 -16.67
CA GLY A 580 12.60 3.65 -16.17
C GLY A 580 11.67 2.46 -16.10
N LEU A 581 11.36 1.88 -17.25
CA LEU A 581 10.50 0.71 -17.40
C LEU A 581 11.27 -0.41 -18.12
N PHE A 582 11.33 -1.59 -17.52
CA PHE A 582 12.02 -2.75 -18.08
C PHE A 582 11.05 -3.90 -18.34
N LEU A 583 10.84 -4.25 -19.60
CA LEU A 583 10.08 -5.42 -20.07
C LEU A 583 11.05 -6.57 -20.41
N ASN A 584 10.81 -7.74 -19.84
CA ASN A 584 11.64 -8.92 -20.02
C ASN A 584 10.77 -10.16 -20.24
N ASN A 585 10.87 -10.79 -21.42
CA ASN A 585 10.03 -11.93 -21.83
C ASN A 585 8.52 -11.69 -21.64
N SER A 586 8.06 -10.43 -21.71
CA SER A 586 6.69 -10.03 -21.39
C SER A 586 5.89 -9.71 -22.66
N ARG A 587 4.62 -10.10 -22.73
CA ARG A 587 3.84 -10.01 -23.99
C ARG A 587 2.48 -9.35 -23.83
N ASN A 588 1.96 -8.78 -24.92
CA ASN A 588 0.60 -8.24 -24.97
C ASN A 588 0.31 -7.15 -23.92
N ASN A 589 1.32 -6.41 -23.45
CA ASN A 589 1.12 -5.34 -22.47
C ASN A 589 0.78 -4.03 -23.18
N ILE A 590 0.00 -3.18 -22.52
CA ILE A 590 -0.36 -1.84 -22.99
C ILE A 590 0.34 -0.85 -22.07
N ILE A 591 1.28 -0.08 -22.61
CA ILE A 591 2.01 0.98 -21.94
C ILE A 591 1.46 2.31 -22.47
N GLY A 592 0.67 2.97 -21.65
CA GLY A 592 -0.16 4.11 -22.02
C GLY A 592 -1.60 3.67 -22.27
N GLY A 593 -2.35 4.36 -23.12
CA GLY A 593 -3.74 4.00 -23.39
C GLY A 593 -4.27 4.53 -24.71
N GLU A 594 -5.58 4.52 -24.85
CA GLU A 594 -6.29 4.95 -26.06
C GLU A 594 -6.32 6.48 -26.19
N THR A 595 -6.09 7.21 -25.10
CA THR A 595 -6.14 8.68 -25.08
C THR A 595 -4.86 9.32 -24.55
N ALA A 596 -4.65 10.60 -24.88
CA ALA A 596 -3.54 11.41 -24.36
C ALA A 596 -3.50 11.51 -22.82
N LEU A 597 -4.63 11.36 -22.13
CA LEU A 597 -4.71 11.38 -20.66
C LEU A 597 -4.19 10.08 -20.02
N GLU A 598 -4.18 8.99 -20.80
CA GLU A 598 -3.67 7.68 -20.37
C GLU A 598 -2.16 7.54 -20.62
N GLY A 599 -1.53 8.53 -21.24
CA GLY A 599 -0.08 8.59 -21.43
C GLY A 599 0.71 8.54 -20.11
N ASN A 600 1.74 7.70 -20.05
CA ASN A 600 2.71 7.75 -18.96
C ASN A 600 3.73 8.87 -19.20
N ILE A 601 4.31 9.39 -18.12
CA ILE A 601 5.46 10.30 -18.15
C ILE A 601 6.68 9.49 -17.70
N ILE A 602 7.70 9.38 -18.54
CA ILE A 602 8.90 8.56 -18.31
C ILE A 602 10.14 9.40 -18.60
N GLY A 603 10.90 9.77 -17.56
CA GLY A 603 12.07 10.63 -17.73
C GLY A 603 12.99 10.67 -16.52
N GLY A 604 14.17 11.27 -16.68
CA GLY A 604 15.16 11.39 -15.60
C GLY A 604 15.89 10.09 -15.26
N HIS A 605 16.10 9.21 -16.23
CA HIS A 605 16.80 7.93 -16.02
C HIS A 605 18.27 8.01 -16.48
N LEU A 606 19.18 7.37 -15.74
CA LEU A 606 20.61 7.29 -16.10
C LEU A 606 20.90 6.32 -17.26
N LYS A 607 19.89 5.55 -17.70
CA LYS A 607 19.95 4.69 -18.90
C LYS A 607 18.77 4.99 -19.81
N ASP A 608 18.07 3.96 -20.29
CA ASP A 608 16.95 4.09 -21.21
C ASP A 608 15.65 4.45 -20.46
N GLY A 609 14.74 5.16 -21.12
CA GLY A 609 13.39 5.37 -20.62
C GLY A 609 12.64 4.05 -20.51
N VAL A 610 12.60 3.31 -21.61
CA VAL A 610 12.05 1.96 -21.71
C VAL A 610 13.10 1.01 -22.28
N LEU A 611 13.25 -0.15 -21.67
CA LEU A 611 14.03 -1.27 -22.19
C LEU A 611 13.12 -2.50 -22.40
N MET A 612 13.18 -3.11 -23.58
CA MET A 612 12.49 -4.35 -23.91
C MET A 612 13.49 -5.41 -24.34
N LEU A 613 13.54 -6.54 -23.62
CA LEU A 613 14.49 -7.62 -23.90
C LEU A 613 13.83 -8.97 -24.23
N PHE A 614 14.59 -9.82 -24.90
CA PHE A 614 14.27 -11.23 -25.17
C PHE A 614 12.94 -11.40 -25.93
N GLU A 615 12.07 -12.33 -25.57
CA GLU A 615 10.82 -12.61 -26.31
C GLU A 615 9.63 -11.72 -25.86
N SER A 616 9.87 -10.40 -25.77
CA SER A 616 8.88 -9.40 -25.33
C SER A 616 7.96 -8.90 -26.45
N SER A 617 7.24 -9.82 -27.09
CA SER A 617 6.35 -9.61 -28.25
C SER A 617 5.03 -8.89 -27.97
N ASN A 618 4.48 -8.24 -29.00
CA ASN A 618 3.12 -7.68 -29.07
C ASN A 618 2.80 -6.64 -27.99
N ASN A 619 3.79 -5.90 -27.51
CA ASN A 619 3.55 -4.81 -26.58
C ASN A 619 3.16 -3.52 -27.35
N ILE A 620 2.23 -2.76 -26.78
CA ILE A 620 1.74 -1.50 -27.34
C ILE A 620 2.23 -0.35 -26.47
N PHE A 621 2.85 0.65 -27.07
CA PHE A 621 3.22 1.91 -26.45
C PHE A 621 2.41 3.02 -27.09
N SER A 622 1.47 3.61 -26.37
CA SER A 622 0.59 4.63 -26.91
C SER A 622 0.48 5.87 -26.02
N HIS A 623 0.51 7.07 -26.62
CA HIS A 623 0.26 8.33 -25.92
C HIS A 623 1.27 8.70 -24.80
N ASN A 624 2.41 8.01 -24.67
CA ASN A 624 3.38 8.29 -23.62
C ASN A 624 4.21 9.54 -23.91
N LYS A 625 4.68 10.20 -22.86
CA LYS A 625 5.69 11.27 -22.89
C LYS A 625 6.99 10.72 -22.33
N ILE A 626 7.98 10.51 -23.21
CA ILE A 626 9.26 9.88 -22.89
C ILE A 626 10.38 10.89 -23.10
N GLY A 627 11.03 11.27 -22.00
CA GLY A 627 12.04 12.33 -21.95
C GLY A 627 11.46 13.75 -21.94
N VAL A 628 10.14 13.88 -21.76
CA VAL A 628 9.41 15.15 -21.71
C VAL A 628 8.45 15.17 -20.51
N GLY A 629 8.30 16.34 -19.88
CA GLY A 629 7.41 16.57 -18.75
C GLY A 629 5.92 16.50 -19.08
N ALA A 630 5.10 16.55 -18.03
CA ALA A 630 3.65 16.60 -18.10
C ALA A 630 3.13 17.73 -19.00
N ASP A 631 3.83 18.87 -19.01
CA ASP A 631 3.51 20.04 -19.82
C ASP A 631 3.82 19.88 -21.33
N GLY A 632 4.48 18.78 -21.73
CA GLY A 632 4.88 18.53 -23.11
C GLY A 632 6.10 19.33 -23.60
N SER A 633 6.77 20.09 -22.72
CA SER A 633 7.90 20.96 -23.09
C SER A 633 9.10 20.88 -22.15
N THR A 634 8.87 20.60 -20.87
CA THR A 634 9.94 20.43 -19.88
C THR A 634 10.83 19.25 -20.27
N SER A 635 12.14 19.49 -20.35
CA SER A 635 13.11 18.45 -20.70
C SER A 635 13.35 17.53 -19.51
N LEU A 636 13.01 16.25 -19.68
CA LEU A 636 13.23 15.16 -18.72
C LEU A 636 14.06 14.04 -19.34
N GLY A 637 14.96 14.39 -20.26
CA GLY A 637 15.72 13.47 -21.08
C GLY A 637 16.32 12.30 -20.32
N ASN A 638 16.25 11.11 -20.92
CA ASN A 638 16.97 9.94 -20.44
C ASN A 638 18.38 9.93 -21.02
N ALA A 639 19.38 9.50 -20.25
CA ALA A 639 20.77 9.50 -20.70
C ALA A 639 21.03 8.50 -21.84
N GLY A 640 20.20 7.45 -21.96
CA GLY A 640 20.19 6.46 -23.02
C GLY A 640 19.10 6.73 -24.06
N VAL A 641 18.43 5.67 -24.50
CA VAL A 641 17.38 5.70 -25.53
C VAL A 641 16.02 5.96 -24.89
N GLY A 642 15.10 6.62 -25.61
CA GLY A 642 13.69 6.72 -25.18
C GLY A 642 13.05 5.35 -25.06
N ILE A 643 13.02 4.58 -26.16
CA ILE A 643 12.58 3.18 -26.19
C ILE A 643 13.66 2.30 -26.85
N ASN A 644 14.24 1.38 -26.09
CA ASN A 644 15.24 0.44 -26.55
C ASN A 644 14.65 -0.98 -26.65
N ILE A 645 14.67 -1.57 -27.85
CA ILE A 645 14.15 -2.91 -28.14
C ILE A 645 15.31 -3.81 -28.55
N SER A 646 15.55 -4.90 -27.84
CA SER A 646 16.60 -5.86 -28.21
C SER A 646 16.24 -7.30 -27.88
N GLY A 647 16.21 -8.17 -28.89
CA GLY A 647 15.82 -9.57 -28.73
C GLY A 647 14.98 -10.09 -29.88
N ALA A 648 14.66 -11.39 -29.83
CA ALA A 648 13.78 -12.05 -30.79
C ALA A 648 12.31 -11.66 -30.55
N ILE A 649 11.99 -10.39 -30.80
CA ILE A 649 10.68 -9.78 -30.56
C ILE A 649 9.90 -9.79 -31.86
N LEU A 650 8.77 -10.50 -31.87
CA LEU A 650 7.83 -10.51 -32.97
C LEU A 650 6.61 -9.66 -32.63
N GLY A 651 6.31 -8.65 -33.43
CA GLY A 651 5.11 -7.85 -33.27
C GLY A 651 5.22 -6.79 -32.17
N GLY A 652 4.58 -5.64 -32.39
CA GLY A 652 4.48 -4.55 -31.41
C GLY A 652 4.07 -3.25 -32.10
N THR A 653 3.62 -2.28 -31.31
CA THR A 653 3.20 -0.98 -31.83
C THR A 653 3.69 0.13 -30.92
N ILE A 654 4.37 1.11 -31.51
CA ILE A 654 4.74 2.36 -30.86
C ILE A 654 3.97 3.44 -31.60
N THR A 655 2.96 4.04 -30.97
CA THR A 655 2.11 5.03 -31.65
C THR A 655 1.74 6.23 -30.80
N ASN A 656 1.57 7.40 -31.42
CA ASN A 656 1.04 8.59 -30.74
C ASN A 656 1.86 9.03 -29.50
N ASN A 657 3.13 8.64 -29.39
CA ASN A 657 4.00 9.04 -28.27
C ASN A 657 4.75 10.34 -28.58
N ILE A 658 5.12 11.07 -27.53
CA ILE A 658 6.12 12.15 -27.57
C ILE A 658 7.44 11.59 -27.04
N ILE A 659 8.47 11.47 -27.88
CA ILE A 659 9.77 10.89 -27.53
C ILE A 659 10.87 11.91 -27.86
N ALA A 660 11.34 12.63 -26.85
CA ALA A 660 12.29 13.72 -27.05
C ALA A 660 13.31 13.87 -25.91
N ASN A 661 14.37 14.61 -26.18
CA ASN A 661 15.46 14.92 -25.24
C ASN A 661 16.28 13.70 -24.77
N ASN A 662 16.16 12.55 -25.41
CA ASN A 662 16.97 11.37 -25.09
C ASN A 662 18.25 11.36 -25.94
N ARG A 663 19.14 10.38 -25.72
CA ARG A 663 20.27 10.17 -26.63
C ARG A 663 19.77 9.80 -28.03
N ARG A 664 18.86 8.82 -28.11
CA ARG A 664 18.14 8.36 -29.31
C ARG A 664 16.65 8.25 -28.98
N GLY A 665 15.78 8.39 -29.98
CA GLY A 665 14.34 8.25 -29.78
C GLY A 665 13.92 6.79 -29.55
N VAL A 666 13.82 6.02 -30.63
CA VAL A 666 13.56 4.57 -30.65
C VAL A 666 14.76 3.87 -31.25
N MET A 667 15.24 2.80 -30.62
CA MET A 667 16.32 1.95 -31.12
C MET A 667 15.86 0.50 -31.14
N ILE A 668 16.07 -0.18 -32.26
CA ILE A 668 15.89 -1.63 -32.37
C ILE A 668 17.27 -2.25 -32.55
N ASP A 669 17.78 -2.86 -31.50
CA ASP A 669 19.14 -3.38 -31.40
C ASP A 669 19.17 -4.90 -31.66
N PRO A 670 19.84 -5.38 -32.73
CA PRO A 670 19.92 -6.80 -33.07
C PRO A 670 20.83 -7.63 -32.15
N THR A 671 21.57 -7.00 -31.22
CA THR A 671 22.69 -7.63 -30.48
C THR A 671 22.33 -8.95 -29.80
N ILE A 672 21.14 -9.06 -29.20
CA ILE A 672 20.69 -10.28 -28.52
C ILE A 672 19.48 -10.96 -29.20
N GLY A 673 19.19 -10.60 -30.45
CA GLY A 673 18.11 -11.16 -31.26
C GLY A 673 17.49 -10.13 -32.19
N ILE A 674 16.85 -10.62 -33.25
CA ILE A 674 16.27 -9.78 -34.30
C ILE A 674 14.79 -9.54 -34.02
N ALA A 675 14.41 -8.27 -33.85
CA ALA A 675 13.02 -7.86 -33.69
C ALA A 675 12.41 -7.48 -35.04
N THR A 676 11.23 -7.99 -35.36
CA THR A 676 10.49 -7.68 -36.60
C THR A 676 9.02 -7.41 -36.28
N GLN A 677 8.31 -6.81 -37.24
CA GLN A 677 6.90 -6.44 -37.13
C GLN A 677 6.67 -5.39 -36.03
N ILE A 678 7.63 -4.48 -35.83
CA ILE A 678 7.51 -3.36 -34.89
C ILE A 678 7.03 -2.12 -35.63
N ALA A 679 5.73 -1.84 -35.53
CA ALA A 679 5.13 -0.68 -36.18
C ALA A 679 5.41 0.58 -35.36
N ILE A 680 6.02 1.59 -35.97
CA ILE A 680 6.32 2.89 -35.36
C ILE A 680 5.53 3.95 -36.14
N SER A 681 4.40 4.41 -35.60
CA SER A 681 3.45 5.22 -36.36
C SER A 681 2.93 6.43 -35.59
N GLU A 682 2.76 7.58 -36.24
CA GLU A 682 2.19 8.81 -35.64
C GLU A 682 2.91 9.30 -34.36
N ASN A 683 4.20 8.99 -34.17
CA ASN A 683 4.95 9.47 -33.01
C ASN A 683 5.58 10.84 -33.28
N SER A 684 5.60 11.69 -32.26
CA SER A 684 6.39 12.92 -32.24
C SER A 684 7.78 12.61 -31.65
N ILE A 685 8.77 12.39 -32.53
CA ILE A 685 10.14 12.04 -32.15
C ILE A 685 11.07 13.18 -32.57
N PHE A 686 11.63 13.90 -31.60
CA PHE A 686 12.45 15.08 -31.90
C PHE A 686 13.43 15.42 -30.79
N ASN A 687 14.39 16.31 -31.07
CA ASN A 687 15.38 16.80 -30.10
C ASN A 687 16.15 15.69 -29.35
N ASN A 688 16.25 14.50 -29.93
CA ASN A 688 17.15 13.46 -29.44
C ASN A 688 18.56 13.76 -29.99
N SER A 689 19.60 13.54 -29.18
CA SER A 689 20.96 14.02 -29.52
C SER A 689 21.64 13.30 -30.69
N VAL A 690 21.11 12.15 -31.13
CA VAL A 690 21.69 11.31 -32.20
C VAL A 690 20.68 11.10 -33.34
N ILE A 691 19.87 10.05 -33.28
CA ILE A 691 18.90 9.67 -34.32
C ILE A 691 17.53 9.42 -33.69
N GLY A 692 16.47 9.73 -34.45
CA GLY A 692 15.08 9.57 -34.00
C GLY A 692 14.65 8.10 -33.93
N ILE A 693 14.83 7.37 -35.03
CA ILE A 693 14.60 5.91 -35.13
C ILE A 693 15.92 5.29 -35.59
N ASP A 694 16.42 4.29 -34.89
CA ASP A 694 17.72 3.62 -35.14
C ASP A 694 17.49 2.11 -35.35
N LEU A 695 17.67 1.59 -36.57
CA LEU A 695 17.59 0.15 -36.82
C LEU A 695 18.96 -0.53 -36.78
N VAL A 696 20.05 0.12 -37.22
CA VAL A 696 21.45 -0.33 -37.02
C VAL A 696 22.43 0.80 -37.37
N GLY A 697 22.07 2.04 -37.04
CA GLY A 697 22.67 3.26 -37.57
C GLY A 697 21.84 3.80 -38.74
N THR A 698 22.49 4.49 -39.67
CA THR A 698 21.84 4.93 -40.93
C THR A 698 21.89 3.79 -41.94
N THR A 699 20.75 3.19 -42.24
CA THR A 699 20.57 2.19 -43.30
C THR A 699 20.53 2.87 -44.67
N ALA A 700 21.04 2.20 -45.70
CA ALA A 700 21.03 2.72 -47.06
C ALA A 700 19.84 2.13 -47.81
N ASN A 701 19.10 2.96 -48.55
CA ASN A 701 18.07 2.45 -49.44
C ASN A 701 18.72 1.72 -50.63
N ASP A 702 18.32 0.48 -50.88
CA ASP A 702 18.73 -0.30 -52.05
C ASP A 702 17.54 -0.69 -52.94
N VAL A 703 17.82 -1.08 -54.19
CA VAL A 703 16.75 -1.46 -55.13
C VAL A 703 16.28 -2.86 -54.82
N GLY A 704 15.01 -2.99 -54.45
CA GLY A 704 14.34 -4.25 -54.19
C GLY A 704 14.33 -4.66 -52.72
N ASP A 705 15.08 -4.00 -51.84
CA ASP A 705 15.12 -4.23 -50.38
C ASP A 705 15.20 -5.72 -50.03
N ALA A 706 16.33 -6.36 -50.36
CA ALA A 706 16.54 -7.77 -50.02
C ALA A 706 17.14 -7.96 -48.62
N ASP A 707 17.26 -6.86 -47.88
CA ASP A 707 17.92 -6.84 -46.59
C ASP A 707 17.12 -7.62 -45.54
N THR A 708 17.87 -8.12 -44.56
CA THR A 708 17.31 -8.88 -43.43
C THR A 708 17.91 -8.35 -42.14
N GLY A 709 17.13 -8.37 -41.07
CA GLY A 709 17.52 -7.77 -39.81
C GLY A 709 16.33 -7.23 -39.08
N VAL A 710 16.58 -6.27 -38.19
CA VAL A 710 15.50 -5.67 -37.41
C VAL A 710 14.55 -4.92 -38.34
N ASN A 711 13.24 -5.12 -38.17
CA ASN A 711 12.20 -4.64 -39.08
C ASN A 711 12.52 -4.91 -40.57
N ASN A 712 13.21 -6.02 -40.88
CA ASN A 712 13.70 -6.35 -42.22
C ASN A 712 14.50 -5.22 -42.90
N LEU A 713 15.01 -4.25 -42.13
CA LEU A 713 15.69 -3.05 -42.62
C LEU A 713 14.89 -2.30 -43.70
N GLN A 714 13.55 -2.25 -43.56
CA GLN A 714 12.63 -1.60 -44.49
C GLN A 714 13.18 -0.27 -45.03
N ASN A 715 13.26 -0.14 -46.35
CA ASN A 715 13.67 1.10 -46.98
C ASN A 715 12.76 2.27 -46.60
N SER A 716 13.38 3.41 -46.33
CA SER A 716 12.67 4.66 -46.03
C SER A 716 12.19 5.35 -47.31
N PRO A 717 11.12 6.15 -47.27
CA PRO A 717 10.65 6.89 -48.44
C PRO A 717 11.67 7.91 -48.93
N GLU A 718 11.97 7.89 -50.23
CA GLU A 718 12.80 8.90 -50.88
C GLU A 718 11.93 10.01 -51.45
N VAL A 719 11.93 11.16 -50.77
CA VAL A 719 11.20 12.34 -51.23
C VAL A 719 12.05 13.07 -52.29
N SER A 720 11.57 13.09 -53.53
CA SER A 720 12.25 13.70 -54.67
C SER A 720 11.90 15.18 -54.89
N SER A 721 10.70 15.60 -54.48
CA SER A 721 10.31 17.02 -54.52
C SER A 721 9.10 17.30 -53.62
N ILE A 722 9.09 18.48 -53.00
CA ILE A 722 7.94 19.04 -52.29
C ILE A 722 7.56 20.35 -52.95
N LYS A 723 6.29 20.51 -53.33
CA LYS A 723 5.77 21.70 -54.00
C LYS A 723 4.56 22.24 -53.26
N TYR A 724 4.60 23.51 -52.86
CA TYR A 724 3.43 24.17 -52.28
C TYR A 724 2.41 24.51 -53.36
N LEU A 725 1.16 24.17 -53.09
CA LEU A 725 0.04 24.36 -54.01
C LEU A 725 -0.84 25.58 -53.65
N GLY A 726 -0.57 26.26 -52.54
CA GLY A 726 -1.46 27.29 -51.98
C GLY A 726 -2.49 26.70 -51.01
N SER A 727 -3.12 27.57 -50.21
CA SER A 727 -4.19 27.18 -49.26
C SER A 727 -3.79 26.05 -48.29
N ASP A 728 -2.60 26.14 -47.69
CA ASP A 728 -2.09 25.14 -46.73
C ASP A 728 -1.96 23.72 -47.30
N LYS A 729 -1.69 23.59 -48.61
CA LYS A 729 -1.52 22.31 -49.29
C LYS A 729 -0.13 22.15 -49.89
N ILE A 730 0.46 20.97 -49.72
CA ILE A 730 1.71 20.58 -50.37
C ILE A 730 1.53 19.32 -51.21
N GLU A 731 2.26 19.27 -52.32
CA GLU A 731 2.40 18.11 -53.20
C GLU A 731 3.76 17.47 -52.93
N ILE A 732 3.76 16.20 -52.56
CA ILE A 732 4.98 15.42 -52.28
C ILE A 732 5.11 14.35 -53.35
N LYS A 733 6.27 14.34 -54.01
CA LYS A 733 6.66 13.29 -54.96
C LYS A 733 7.72 12.41 -54.31
N TYR A 734 7.41 11.12 -54.15
CA TYR A 734 8.27 10.20 -53.43
C TYR A 734 8.25 8.80 -54.07
N GLU A 735 9.21 7.96 -53.71
CA GLU A 735 9.22 6.53 -54.01
C GLU A 735 9.73 5.73 -52.82
N VAL A 736 9.37 4.44 -52.77
CA VAL A 736 9.97 3.47 -51.86
C VAL A 736 10.47 2.31 -52.72
N THR A 737 11.77 2.01 -52.65
CA THR A 737 12.43 1.06 -53.55
C THR A 737 12.28 -0.41 -53.14
N SER A 738 11.44 -0.71 -52.15
CA SER A 738 11.20 -2.07 -51.66
C SER A 738 10.40 -2.91 -52.66
N ALA A 739 10.81 -4.16 -52.91
CA ALA A 739 10.06 -5.06 -53.78
C ALA A 739 8.89 -5.73 -53.04
N VAL A 740 7.80 -6.01 -53.75
CA VAL A 740 6.64 -6.78 -53.22
C VAL A 740 6.98 -8.19 -52.75
N THR A 741 8.14 -8.72 -53.12
CA THR A 741 8.63 -10.03 -52.66
C THR A 741 9.29 -9.99 -51.30
N ASN A 742 9.77 -8.80 -50.88
CA ASN A 742 10.57 -8.63 -49.67
C ASN A 742 9.86 -7.77 -48.61
N SER A 743 8.96 -6.89 -49.05
CA SER A 743 8.07 -6.10 -48.19
C SER A 743 6.61 -6.44 -48.46
N ALA A 744 5.81 -6.51 -47.39
CA ALA A 744 4.38 -6.77 -47.52
C ALA A 744 3.61 -5.48 -47.88
N TYR A 745 2.91 -5.48 -49.01
CA TYR A 745 2.12 -4.33 -49.47
C TYR A 745 0.64 -4.43 -49.04
N PRO A 746 -0.10 -3.31 -48.95
CA PRO A 746 0.38 -1.93 -49.17
C PRO A 746 1.28 -1.42 -48.04
N LEU A 747 2.28 -0.60 -48.38
CA LEU A 747 3.03 0.16 -47.39
C LEU A 747 2.20 1.37 -46.93
N VAL A 748 2.35 1.74 -45.66
CA VAL A 748 1.85 3.00 -45.09
C VAL A 748 3.01 3.99 -45.04
N ILE A 749 2.85 5.13 -45.70
CA ILE A 749 3.86 6.18 -45.77
C ILE A 749 3.40 7.36 -44.92
N GLU A 750 4.13 7.67 -43.87
CA GLU A 750 3.76 8.75 -42.95
C GLU A 750 4.69 9.94 -43.14
N PHE A 751 4.13 11.14 -43.27
CA PHE A 751 4.88 12.38 -43.48
C PHE A 751 4.88 13.23 -42.21
N PHE A 752 6.04 13.79 -41.87
CA PHE A 752 6.24 14.57 -40.66
C PHE A 752 6.97 15.89 -40.92
N GLY A 753 6.52 16.95 -40.27
CA GLY A 753 7.31 18.16 -40.04
C GLY A 753 8.51 17.84 -39.16
N ALA A 754 9.72 18.19 -39.61
CA ALA A 754 10.96 17.68 -39.07
C ALA A 754 11.81 18.77 -38.40
N VAL A 755 12.41 18.41 -37.26
CA VAL A 755 13.44 19.22 -36.59
C VAL A 755 14.72 18.39 -36.51
N ASN A 756 15.82 18.87 -37.10
CA ASN A 756 17.10 18.17 -37.16
C ASN A 756 16.99 16.74 -37.73
N GLY A 757 16.15 16.55 -38.76
CA GLY A 757 15.95 15.25 -39.41
C GLY A 757 15.15 14.23 -38.59
N GLN A 758 14.43 14.67 -37.56
CA GLN A 758 13.55 13.81 -36.75
C GLN A 758 12.10 14.32 -36.85
N GLY A 759 11.14 13.42 -37.04
CA GLY A 759 9.73 13.75 -37.24
C GLY A 759 9.03 14.23 -35.97
N LYS A 760 8.80 15.55 -35.87
CA LYS A 760 8.17 16.19 -34.71
C LYS A 760 6.65 16.28 -34.86
N PHE A 761 6.14 16.64 -36.03
CA PHE A 761 4.72 16.89 -36.25
C PHE A 761 4.18 15.96 -37.32
N PHE A 762 3.29 15.04 -36.94
CA PHE A 762 2.59 14.22 -37.93
C PHE A 762 1.69 15.08 -38.82
N ILE A 763 1.73 14.86 -40.13
CA ILE A 763 0.94 15.59 -41.11
C ILE A 763 -0.21 14.71 -41.62
N SER A 764 0.16 13.59 -42.26
CA SER A 764 -0.78 12.66 -42.88
C SER A 764 -0.07 11.36 -43.27
N SER A 765 -0.85 10.35 -43.61
CA SER A 765 -0.38 9.09 -44.20
C SER A 765 -0.88 8.89 -45.63
N ASP A 766 -0.11 8.19 -46.45
CA ASP A 766 -0.51 7.74 -47.77
C ASP A 766 -0.37 6.20 -47.91
N SER A 767 -1.22 5.59 -48.73
CA SER A 767 -1.18 4.15 -49.00
C SER A 767 -0.42 3.86 -50.29
N TYR A 768 0.69 3.16 -50.19
CA TYR A 768 1.59 2.85 -51.29
C TYR A 768 1.44 1.39 -51.70
N THR A 769 0.76 1.13 -52.83
CA THR A 769 0.26 -0.20 -53.21
C THR A 769 1.18 -0.98 -54.13
N ALA A 770 2.14 -0.33 -54.79
CA ALA A 770 3.15 -0.97 -55.63
C ALA A 770 4.40 -0.06 -55.75
N PRO A 771 5.59 -0.64 -56.02
CA PRO A 771 6.82 0.12 -56.25
C PRO A 771 6.71 1.08 -57.45
N GLY A 772 7.41 2.21 -57.35
CA GLY A 772 7.47 3.27 -58.35
C GLY A 772 7.16 4.66 -57.80
N VAL A 773 7.54 5.69 -58.56
CA VAL A 773 7.32 7.08 -58.18
C VAL A 773 5.82 7.37 -58.01
N LYS A 774 5.45 7.93 -56.86
CA LYS A 774 4.10 8.40 -56.55
C LYS A 774 4.11 9.90 -56.25
N THR A 775 2.99 10.56 -56.53
CA THR A 775 2.76 11.96 -56.15
C THR A 775 1.46 12.02 -55.36
N VAL A 776 1.50 12.66 -54.20
CA VAL A 776 0.36 12.85 -53.30
C VAL A 776 0.23 14.32 -52.95
N SER A 777 -1.00 14.81 -52.84
CA SER A 777 -1.28 16.13 -52.28
C SER A 777 -1.79 15.96 -50.86
N ILE A 778 -1.16 16.64 -49.91
CA ILE A 778 -1.51 16.57 -48.49
C ILE A 778 -1.82 17.97 -47.94
N ASP A 779 -2.82 18.03 -47.08
CA ASP A 779 -3.21 19.25 -46.38
C ASP A 779 -2.34 19.40 -45.12
N LEU A 780 -1.77 20.59 -44.92
CA LEU A 780 -1.07 20.96 -43.70
C LEU A 780 -2.10 21.32 -42.61
N PRO A 781 -1.81 21.06 -41.32
CA PRO A 781 -2.73 21.36 -40.22
C PRO A 781 -3.05 22.85 -40.17
N SER A 782 -4.30 23.26 -39.91
CA SER A 782 -4.65 24.68 -39.86
C SER A 782 -4.05 25.40 -38.65
N GLY A 783 -3.57 26.64 -38.83
CA GLY A 783 -2.99 27.45 -37.75
C GLY A 783 -1.58 27.02 -37.30
N TYR A 784 -0.89 26.22 -38.11
CA TYR A 784 0.50 25.83 -37.93
C TYR A 784 1.48 27.01 -38.03
N ASP A 785 2.63 26.88 -37.36
CA ASP A 785 3.81 27.68 -37.66
C ASP A 785 4.44 27.14 -38.96
N PRO A 786 4.54 27.92 -40.05
CA PRO A 786 5.17 27.47 -41.28
C PRO A 786 6.58 26.91 -41.08
N ASP A 787 7.32 27.40 -40.08
CA ASP A 787 8.68 26.95 -39.81
C ASP A 787 8.76 25.50 -39.31
N ASP A 788 7.70 25.00 -38.68
CA ASP A 788 7.60 23.62 -38.19
C ASP A 788 7.47 22.59 -39.34
N TYR A 789 7.15 23.02 -40.56
CA TYR A 789 6.87 22.18 -41.73
C TYR A 789 7.75 22.51 -42.94
N ASN A 790 8.76 23.36 -42.77
CA ASN A 790 9.75 23.68 -43.81
C ASN A 790 10.62 22.46 -44.19
N ASN A 791 10.73 21.49 -43.30
CA ASN A 791 11.52 20.28 -43.45
C ASN A 791 10.59 19.08 -43.28
N ILE A 792 10.61 18.17 -44.25
CA ILE A 792 9.79 16.95 -44.20
C ILE A 792 10.69 15.73 -44.12
N VAL A 793 10.35 14.82 -43.23
CA VAL A 793 10.84 13.43 -43.22
C VAL A 793 9.65 12.49 -43.34
N ALA A 794 9.91 11.26 -43.75
CA ALA A 794 8.88 10.24 -43.86
C ALA A 794 9.38 8.87 -43.40
N THR A 795 8.44 8.01 -43.01
CA THR A 795 8.67 6.59 -42.70
C THR A 795 7.83 5.73 -43.64
N ALA A 796 8.29 4.50 -43.90
CA ALA A 796 7.53 3.47 -44.58
C ALA A 796 7.28 2.32 -43.60
N THR A 797 6.03 1.88 -43.49
CA THR A 797 5.64 0.71 -42.70
C THR A 797 5.00 -0.32 -43.60
N ASP A 798 5.53 -1.55 -43.64
CA ASP A 798 4.91 -2.63 -44.42
C ASP A 798 3.63 -3.19 -43.76
N ALA A 799 2.86 -3.97 -44.51
CA ALA A 799 1.61 -4.57 -44.03
C ALA A 799 1.81 -5.62 -42.92
N ASN A 800 3.05 -6.05 -42.65
CA ASN A 800 3.39 -6.87 -41.51
C ASN A 800 3.80 -6.03 -40.29
N GLY A 801 3.92 -4.71 -40.42
CA GLY A 801 4.29 -3.78 -39.36
C GLY A 801 5.79 -3.47 -39.26
N ASN A 802 6.61 -3.78 -40.27
CA ASN A 802 8.02 -3.38 -40.26
C ASN A 802 8.17 -1.91 -40.69
N THR A 803 8.57 -1.04 -39.77
CA THR A 803 8.79 0.39 -40.04
C THR A 803 10.27 0.73 -40.24
N SER A 804 10.56 1.57 -41.24
CA SER A 804 11.87 2.16 -41.56
C SER A 804 12.36 3.20 -40.54
N GLU A 805 13.63 3.61 -40.62
CA GLU A 805 14.04 4.92 -40.08
C GLU A 805 13.34 6.10 -40.77
N PHE A 806 13.52 7.31 -40.23
CA PHE A 806 13.17 8.53 -40.95
C PHE A 806 14.06 8.68 -42.19
N GLY A 807 13.43 8.88 -43.35
CA GLY A 807 14.12 9.19 -44.60
C GLY A 807 14.85 10.53 -44.56
N VAL A 808 15.60 10.82 -45.62
CA VAL A 808 16.39 12.06 -45.73
C VAL A 808 15.50 13.28 -45.57
N ASN A 809 15.94 14.22 -44.75
CA ASN A 809 15.26 15.50 -44.59
C ASN A 809 15.27 16.29 -45.91
N VAL A 810 14.08 16.62 -46.41
CA VAL A 810 13.91 17.44 -47.61
C VAL A 810 13.24 18.75 -47.24
N SER A 811 13.90 19.85 -47.59
CA SER A 811 13.36 21.19 -47.38
C SER A 811 12.39 21.57 -48.49
N TYR A 812 11.26 22.13 -48.09
CA TYR A 812 10.38 22.87 -48.98
C TYR A 812 11.05 24.21 -49.35
N THR A 813 11.28 24.47 -50.64
CA THR A 813 11.71 25.80 -51.10
C THR A 813 10.51 26.74 -51.13
N LEU A 814 10.49 27.76 -50.27
CA LEU A 814 9.50 28.84 -50.31
C LEU A 814 9.36 29.36 -51.75
N SER A 815 8.15 29.32 -52.30
CA SER A 815 7.87 29.93 -53.60
C SER A 815 8.01 31.45 -53.53
N VAL A 816 8.46 32.08 -54.63
CA VAL A 816 8.61 33.56 -54.73
C VAL A 816 7.32 34.31 -54.35
N SER A 817 6.15 33.71 -54.56
CA SER A 817 4.86 34.25 -54.14
C SER A 817 4.64 34.32 -52.62
N GLN A 818 5.26 33.45 -51.82
CA GLN A 818 5.18 33.52 -50.36
C GLN A 818 6.10 34.61 -49.79
N PHE A 819 7.30 34.81 -50.38
CA PHE A 819 8.16 35.93 -50.01
C PHE A 819 7.50 37.28 -50.34
N GLU A 820 6.79 37.36 -51.48
CA GLU A 820 6.03 38.56 -51.85
C GLU A 820 4.82 38.88 -50.96
N ASN A 821 4.25 37.87 -50.28
CA ASN A 821 3.13 38.06 -49.36
C ASN A 821 3.57 38.41 -47.93
N GLN A 822 4.86 38.32 -47.61
CA GLN A 822 5.40 38.63 -46.28
C GLN A 822 6.04 40.02 -46.15
N ILE A 823 6.21 40.77 -47.26
CA ILE A 823 6.80 42.11 -47.29
C ILE A 823 5.74 43.22 -47.43
N VAL A 824 6.02 44.42 -46.89
CA VAL A 824 5.12 45.56 -47.06
C VAL A 824 5.29 46.14 -48.48
N LYS A 825 4.21 46.15 -49.27
CA LYS A 825 4.24 46.71 -50.63
C LYS A 825 3.88 48.20 -50.60
N LEU A 826 4.61 49.00 -51.37
CA LEU A 826 4.40 50.45 -51.52
C LEU A 826 4.21 50.80 -53.00
N TYR A 827 3.13 51.49 -53.33
CA TYR A 827 2.83 51.93 -54.71
C TYR A 827 1.88 53.14 -54.77
N PRO A 828 1.86 53.92 -55.86
CA PRO A 828 2.85 53.93 -56.93
C PRO A 828 4.18 54.53 -56.42
N ASN A 829 5.29 54.09 -57.01
CA ASN A 829 6.61 54.67 -56.78
C ASN A 829 7.33 54.79 -58.14
N PRO A 830 7.54 56.01 -58.68
CA PRO A 830 7.34 57.32 -58.04
C PRO A 830 5.87 57.68 -57.74
N VAL A 831 5.64 58.48 -56.69
CA VAL A 831 4.32 58.91 -56.23
C VAL A 831 4.09 60.41 -56.48
N SER A 832 2.87 60.79 -56.89
CA SER A 832 2.47 62.20 -56.95
C SER A 832 1.81 62.64 -55.65
N ASN A 833 0.57 62.25 -55.36
CA ASN A 833 -0.16 62.77 -54.19
C ASN A 833 -0.61 61.69 -53.21
N ARG A 834 -0.81 60.45 -53.68
CA ARG A 834 -1.40 59.36 -52.88
C ARG A 834 -0.52 58.13 -52.95
N LEU A 835 -0.04 57.71 -51.79
CA LEU A 835 0.81 56.55 -51.61
C LEU A 835 0.01 55.45 -50.92
N TYR A 836 -0.02 54.26 -51.51
CA TYR A 836 -0.69 53.10 -50.97
C TYR A 836 0.33 52.14 -50.37
N LEU A 837 0.01 51.65 -49.18
CA LEU A 837 0.73 50.61 -48.49
C LEU A 837 -0.17 49.39 -48.36
N GLN A 838 0.34 48.22 -48.71
CA GLN A 838 -0.32 46.95 -48.47
C GLN A 838 0.55 46.15 -47.50
N PHE A 839 -0.05 45.75 -46.38
CA PHE A 839 0.61 45.02 -45.31
C PHE A 839 0.29 43.52 -45.43
N PRO A 840 1.20 42.63 -44.97
CA PRO A 840 0.99 41.18 -44.97
C PRO A 840 -0.27 40.77 -44.20
N ASP A 841 -0.44 41.35 -43.00
CA ASP A 841 -1.46 40.95 -42.02
C ASP A 841 -2.15 42.18 -41.40
N SER A 842 -3.25 41.98 -40.68
CA SER A 842 -3.93 43.05 -39.92
C SER A 842 -3.42 43.12 -38.47
N GLU A 843 -2.24 43.70 -38.26
CA GLU A 843 -1.65 43.97 -36.94
C GLU A 843 -1.33 45.46 -36.74
N ASN A 844 -0.92 45.85 -35.52
CA ASN A 844 -0.58 47.24 -35.20
C ASN A 844 0.80 47.63 -35.74
N TYR A 845 0.84 48.29 -36.90
CA TYR A 845 2.06 48.85 -37.47
C TYR A 845 2.28 50.30 -37.05
N ASN A 846 3.53 50.62 -36.73
CA ASN A 846 4.02 51.99 -36.55
C ASN A 846 4.80 52.41 -37.80
N LEU A 847 4.36 53.51 -38.42
CA LEU A 847 4.91 54.06 -39.66
C LEU A 847 5.63 55.36 -39.34
N LYS A 848 6.89 55.46 -39.75
CA LYS A 848 7.73 56.65 -39.60
C LYS A 848 8.37 57.02 -40.93
N LEU A 849 7.85 58.08 -41.55
CA LEU A 849 8.35 58.62 -42.80
C LEU A 849 9.44 59.65 -42.54
N VAL A 850 10.60 59.49 -43.18
CA VAL A 850 11.74 60.40 -43.09
C VAL A 850 12.17 60.89 -44.47
N ASN A 851 12.66 62.13 -44.55
CA ASN A 851 13.27 62.66 -45.77
C ASN A 851 14.73 62.22 -45.92
N ALA A 852 15.37 62.56 -47.05
CA ALA A 852 16.76 62.20 -47.33
C ALA A 852 17.79 62.78 -46.33
N LEU A 853 17.42 63.76 -45.50
CA LEU A 853 18.25 64.33 -44.43
C LEU A 853 18.04 63.60 -43.08
N GLY A 854 17.20 62.56 -43.04
CA GLY A 854 16.86 61.81 -41.83
C GLY A 854 15.81 62.48 -40.93
N GLN A 855 15.21 63.59 -41.36
CA GLN A 855 14.17 64.29 -40.59
C GLN A 855 12.83 63.58 -40.73
N VAL A 856 12.11 63.41 -39.62
CA VAL A 856 10.78 62.78 -39.60
C VAL A 856 9.74 63.77 -40.14
N VAL A 857 9.03 63.36 -41.19
CA VAL A 857 8.00 64.18 -41.84
C VAL A 857 6.58 63.68 -41.55
N LEU A 858 6.41 62.41 -41.20
CA LEU A 858 5.11 61.84 -40.80
C LEU A 858 5.29 60.64 -39.87
N MET A 859 4.44 60.55 -38.85
CA MET A 859 4.27 59.35 -38.04
C MET A 859 2.80 58.94 -38.02
N LYS A 860 2.51 57.65 -38.21
CA LYS A 860 1.14 57.13 -38.22
C LYS A 860 1.10 55.71 -37.67
N LYS A 861 0.02 55.36 -36.98
CA LYS A 861 -0.29 53.96 -36.63
C LYS A 861 -1.35 53.42 -37.58
N ASN A 862 -1.25 52.15 -37.92
CA ASN A 862 -2.21 51.48 -38.78
C ASN A 862 -2.47 50.06 -38.30
N ALA A 863 -3.73 49.64 -38.27
CA ALA A 863 -4.16 48.30 -37.90
C ALA A 863 -4.84 47.53 -39.05
N ALA A 864 -4.99 48.17 -40.21
CA ALA A 864 -5.63 47.58 -41.39
C ALA A 864 -4.60 46.98 -42.35
N SER A 865 -4.95 45.94 -43.10
CA SER A 865 -4.09 45.31 -44.11
C SER A 865 -3.74 46.20 -45.32
N SER A 866 -4.33 47.39 -45.41
CA SER A 866 -3.93 48.42 -46.38
C SER A 866 -4.11 49.83 -45.83
N LEU A 867 -3.31 50.77 -46.33
CA LEU A 867 -3.35 52.17 -45.92
C LEU A 867 -3.08 53.11 -47.11
N GLU A 868 -3.94 54.12 -47.25
CA GLU A 868 -3.66 55.28 -48.09
C GLU A 868 -3.01 56.40 -47.26
N LEU A 869 -1.90 56.93 -47.78
CA LEU A 869 -1.20 58.09 -47.26
C LEU A 869 -1.28 59.23 -48.28
N ASP A 870 -1.85 60.36 -47.87
CA ASP A 870 -1.74 61.61 -48.62
C ASP A 870 -0.34 62.20 -48.39
N VAL A 871 0.42 62.30 -49.48
CA VAL A 871 1.79 62.83 -49.52
C VAL A 871 1.89 64.09 -50.38
N SER A 872 0.75 64.71 -50.73
CA SER A 872 0.69 65.91 -51.57
C SER A 872 1.45 67.11 -50.99
N ALA A 873 1.53 67.20 -49.67
CA ALA A 873 2.25 68.26 -48.95
C ALA A 873 3.77 68.07 -48.90
N LEU A 874 4.30 66.92 -49.34
CA LEU A 874 5.74 66.66 -49.35
C LEU A 874 6.40 67.30 -50.57
N THR A 875 7.59 67.89 -50.38
CA THR A 875 8.40 68.40 -51.49
C THR A 875 8.95 67.26 -52.33
N ASN A 876 9.19 67.52 -53.62
CA ASN A 876 9.78 66.54 -54.53
C ASN A 876 11.14 66.05 -54.01
N GLY A 877 11.35 64.74 -54.02
CA GLY A 877 12.56 64.15 -53.45
C GLY A 877 12.38 62.71 -52.98
N MET A 878 13.45 62.17 -52.39
CA MET A 878 13.51 60.81 -51.88
C MET A 878 13.10 60.76 -50.41
N TYR A 879 12.25 59.80 -50.07
CA TYR A 879 11.79 59.54 -48.71
C TYR A 879 11.95 58.06 -48.34
N PHE A 880 12.15 57.81 -47.05
CA PHE A 880 12.24 56.47 -46.48
C PHE A 880 11.13 56.28 -45.45
N LEU A 881 10.33 55.23 -45.61
CA LEU A 881 9.26 54.84 -44.71
C LEU A 881 9.74 53.66 -43.87
N ASN A 882 9.94 53.89 -42.57
CA ASN A 882 10.20 52.82 -41.62
C ASN A 882 8.88 52.27 -41.10
N VAL A 883 8.71 50.95 -41.17
CA VAL A 883 7.55 50.21 -40.69
C VAL A 883 8.02 49.26 -39.59
N SER A 884 7.38 49.29 -38.42
CA SER A 884 7.72 48.41 -37.29
C SER A 884 6.46 47.93 -36.57
N SER A 885 6.42 46.65 -36.19
CA SER A 885 5.40 46.06 -35.32
C SER A 885 6.06 45.41 -34.09
N GLU A 886 5.27 45.00 -33.10
CA GLU A 886 5.78 44.37 -31.86
C GLU A 886 6.25 42.92 -32.07
N SER A 887 5.83 42.28 -33.17
CA SER A 887 6.03 40.87 -33.51
C SER A 887 7.12 40.65 -34.58
N ARG A 888 7.56 41.69 -35.31
CA ARG A 888 8.49 41.59 -36.45
C ARG A 888 9.67 42.57 -36.36
N THR A 889 10.75 42.27 -37.08
CA THR A 889 11.87 43.20 -37.31
C THR A 889 11.44 44.40 -38.17
N SER A 890 11.96 45.60 -37.88
CA SER A 890 11.63 46.83 -38.61
C SER A 890 12.09 46.81 -40.08
N GLU A 891 11.21 47.19 -41.01
CA GLU A 891 11.49 47.28 -42.45
C GLU A 891 11.55 48.75 -42.91
N THR A 892 12.46 49.07 -43.85
CA THR A 892 12.59 50.42 -44.44
C THR A 892 12.31 50.39 -45.94
N LEU A 893 11.23 51.05 -46.36
CA LEU A 893 10.84 51.18 -47.76
C LEU A 893 11.25 52.54 -48.31
N LYS A 894 11.68 52.61 -49.56
CA LYS A 894 12.08 53.87 -50.21
C LYS A 894 11.08 54.26 -51.30
N PHE A 895 10.71 55.54 -51.35
CA PHE A 895 9.93 56.08 -52.46
C PHE A 895 10.37 57.47 -52.92
N ILE A 896 10.01 57.81 -54.16
CA ILE A 896 10.31 59.10 -54.80
C ILE A 896 9.00 59.88 -54.95
N LYS A 897 8.96 61.09 -54.37
CA LYS A 897 7.88 62.07 -54.59
C LYS A 897 8.21 62.92 -55.82
N ASN A 898 7.33 62.89 -56.80
CA ASN A 898 7.41 63.70 -58.03
C ASN A 898 6.71 65.05 -57.92
#